data_AF-A0A0S4LZV1-F1
#
_entry.id   AF-A0A0S4LZV1-F1
#
_cell.length_a   1.000
_cell.length_b   1.000
_cell.length_c   1.000
_cell.angle_alpha   90.00
_cell.angle_beta   90.00
_cell.angle_gamma   90.00
#
_symmetry.space_group_name_H-M   'P 1'
#
loop_
_entity.id
_entity.type
_entity.pdbx_description
1 polymer ?
#
loop_
_entity_poly.entity_id
_entity_poly.type
_entity_poly.pdbx_seq_one_letter_code
_entity_poly.pdbx_strand_id
1 'polypeptide(L)'
;MHSQSNISYVDRMVYLDRLLQTGQLVSTSWFITVPLIIGMCIPMLESNHKISVLSWVVLAILLATARVFVAISLKRCTLESNLQRFEVVHSVVGMVSALAISLGLVKFSAILPISWQMMYTSISAVLAMGTAFTLLYTAMGFFFYMPSVVLPIGIAQIFHPDKAVRALGVMSIIMVPILAVYYLRQYKVVAKGMRVFYENKALFERQKSIFDAAPNGIIVSRKGIIVNANDYVSRMFGYEMSEIIGKNIDKLFLDSDVLHKLYSAMIKFSDDRRSNQETMEVEAVYSDGRNFWVGVVCSPIKDLGAKEEEGIVWIISDLTERMIVEDRVRKQQAMYQGLVEASKDLVFYLDNDFCFAYANPRGSMRVLGRYSDDLIGSYVGDIINHDGENSFDENVLTKVIELGTMFEQEVNMLHPDGDVKLIKLSLSPIRSLDGALMGIAGMATDITPSKEIEDHMLYLAMHDELTGLPNRRLFTDRLQQAIRQFDRYDGELAVLMLDLDRFKLVNDTLGHSVGDRVLEMTAYRLRSVLRASDTVARLGGDEFIILLPSILNVDHVKDVAQKVVDSVGEPLMISGQHVQIYASVGVSLYPRDGSTAEVLVGVADEAMYKSKQSGCNCYTMYSEMTKDKKPKLDDVAKRGFDGDVENFGDRKQQSESAC
;
A
#
# COMPACT_ATOMS: atom_id res chain seq x y z
N MET A 1 30.12 -8.61 39.78
CA MET A 1 30.47 -7.40 40.55
C MET A 1 29.86 -6.19 39.85
N HIS A 2 28.72 -5.70 40.33
CA HIS A 2 28.29 -4.29 40.29
C HIS A 2 26.93 -4.20 40.98
N SER A 3 26.92 -4.46 42.29
CA SER A 3 25.84 -4.02 43.19
C SER A 3 26.40 -2.88 44.02
N GLN A 4 26.45 -1.68 43.45
CA GLN A 4 26.66 -0.46 44.21
C GLN A 4 25.51 0.50 43.94
N SER A 5 24.61 0.56 44.92
CA SER A 5 23.86 1.74 45.33
C SER A 5 23.13 2.52 44.22
N ASN A 6 21.99 2.00 43.78
CA ASN A 6 20.89 2.86 43.33
C ASN A 6 20.31 3.59 44.56
N ILE A 7 21.07 4.56 45.07
CA ILE A 7 20.48 5.68 45.81
C ILE A 7 19.52 6.32 44.81
N SER A 8 18.22 6.23 45.11
CA SER A 8 17.13 6.70 44.26
C SER A 8 17.51 8.09 43.73
N TYR A 9 17.30 8.36 42.43
CA TYR A 9 17.53 9.68 41.86
C TYR A 9 16.90 10.79 42.72
N VAL A 10 15.79 10.42 43.34
CA VAL A 10 15.08 11.22 44.32
C VAL A 10 15.93 11.51 45.56
N ASP A 11 16.55 10.51 46.18
CA ASP A 11 17.49 10.67 47.31
C ASP A 11 18.67 11.61 46.97
N ARG A 12 19.16 11.61 45.72
CA ARG A 12 20.22 12.54 45.27
C ARG A 12 19.73 13.98 45.16
N MET A 13 18.54 14.19 44.60
CA MET A 13 17.91 15.51 44.50
C MET A 13 17.58 16.09 45.88
N VAL A 14 17.05 15.26 46.80
CA VAL A 14 16.83 15.64 48.21
C VAL A 14 18.11 16.14 48.86
N TYR A 15 19.19 15.40 48.63
CA TYR A 15 20.47 15.65 49.26
C TYR A 15 21.12 16.93 48.76
N LEU A 16 20.92 17.24 47.47
CA LEU A 16 21.45 18.44 46.86
C LEU A 16 20.74 19.72 47.32
N ASP A 17 19.42 19.68 47.42
CA ASP A 17 18.66 20.84 47.88
C ASP A 17 18.98 21.17 49.34
N ARG A 18 19.21 20.15 50.18
CA ARG A 18 19.74 20.33 51.54
C ARG A 18 21.09 21.03 51.56
N LEU A 19 22.01 20.64 50.68
CA LEU A 19 23.33 21.25 50.57
C LEU A 19 23.24 22.75 50.19
N LEU A 20 22.33 23.09 49.28
CA LEU A 20 22.11 24.48 48.86
C LEU A 20 21.54 25.35 49.97
N GLN A 21 20.57 24.85 50.74
CA GLN A 21 20.04 25.55 51.90
C GLN A 21 21.09 25.74 53.00
N THR A 22 21.96 24.75 53.24
CA THR A 22 23.06 24.89 54.20
C THR A 22 24.06 25.98 53.80
N GLY A 23 24.37 26.12 52.50
CA GLY A 23 25.23 27.19 52.01
C GLY A 23 24.67 28.60 52.24
N GLN A 24 23.34 28.76 52.12
CA GLN A 24 22.67 30.03 52.44
C GLN A 24 22.69 30.33 53.93
N LEU A 25 22.44 29.33 54.79
CA LEU A 25 22.52 29.51 56.25
C LEU A 25 23.94 29.92 56.70
N VAL A 26 24.98 29.30 56.14
CA VAL A 26 26.39 29.68 56.41
C VAL A 26 26.66 31.13 56.06
N SER A 27 26.22 31.58 54.88
CA SER A 27 26.32 32.97 54.44
C SER A 27 25.64 33.93 55.43
N THR A 28 24.42 33.60 55.89
CA THR A 28 23.68 34.45 56.84
C THR A 28 24.29 34.47 58.24
N SER A 29 24.88 33.37 58.71
CA SER A 29 25.56 33.32 60.02
C SER A 29 26.73 34.31 60.10
N TRP A 30 27.36 34.56 58.95
CA TRP A 30 28.51 35.46 58.81
C TRP A 30 28.16 36.93 59.06
N PHE A 31 26.94 37.35 58.69
CA PHE A 31 26.44 38.70 58.95
C PHE A 31 26.24 38.98 60.44
N ILE A 32 26.09 37.94 61.26
CA ILE A 32 25.89 38.07 62.71
C ILE A 32 27.22 37.97 63.44
N THR A 33 28.13 37.09 63.02
CA THR A 33 29.41 36.86 63.72
C THR A 33 30.41 37.99 63.56
N VAL A 34 30.49 38.63 62.39
CA VAL A 34 31.47 39.70 62.13
C VAL A 34 31.24 40.96 62.96
N PRO A 35 30.02 41.53 63.04
CA PRO A 35 29.76 42.69 63.90
C PRO A 35 29.99 42.39 65.38
N LEU A 36 29.73 41.14 65.80
CA LEU A 36 29.91 40.69 67.18
C LEU A 36 31.40 40.58 67.54
N ILE A 37 32.22 40.03 66.64
CA ILE A 37 33.69 39.99 66.79
C ILE A 37 34.27 41.40 66.78
N ILE A 38 33.80 42.29 65.89
CA ILE A 38 34.24 43.68 65.84
C ILE A 38 33.85 44.41 67.13
N GLY A 39 32.61 44.25 67.61
CA GLY A 39 32.12 44.84 68.86
C GLY A 39 32.90 44.37 70.08
N MET A 40 33.34 43.11 70.09
CA MET A 40 34.22 42.56 71.12
C MET A 40 35.63 43.16 71.11
N CYS A 41 36.14 43.59 69.95
CA CYS A 41 37.47 44.21 69.85
C CYS A 41 37.50 45.69 70.30
N ILE A 42 36.35 46.38 70.39
CA ILE A 42 36.27 47.82 70.69
C ILE A 42 36.88 48.21 72.05
N PRO A 43 36.65 47.49 73.17
CA PRO A 43 37.23 47.85 74.48
C PRO A 43 38.77 47.69 74.57
N MET A 44 39.42 47.11 73.56
CA MET A 44 40.82 46.65 73.63
C MET A 44 41.81 47.50 72.83
N LEU A 45 41.33 48.52 72.11
CA LEU A 45 42.17 49.56 71.50
C LEU A 45 42.95 50.39 72.55
N GLU A 46 42.68 50.19 73.84
CA GLU A 46 43.39 50.78 74.98
C GLU A 46 44.55 49.93 75.52
N SER A 47 44.77 48.69 75.06
CA SER A 47 45.87 47.84 75.52
C SER A 47 47.20 48.06 74.75
N ASN A 48 48.35 47.75 75.39
CA ASN A 48 49.71 47.94 74.82
C ASN A 48 50.11 46.93 73.71
N HIS A 49 49.23 46.00 73.33
CA HIS A 49 49.52 44.93 72.34
C HIS A 49 48.72 45.08 71.03
N LYS A 50 48.47 46.32 70.58
CA LYS A 50 47.59 46.66 69.44
C LYS A 50 47.91 45.90 68.14
N ILE A 51 49.20 45.68 67.83
CA ILE A 51 49.63 45.04 66.57
C ILE A 51 49.27 43.55 66.54
N SER A 52 49.38 42.84 67.67
CA SER A 52 49.05 41.41 67.73
C SER A 52 47.53 41.19 67.69
N VAL A 53 46.75 42.08 68.31
CA VAL A 53 45.28 42.03 68.24
C VAL A 53 44.81 42.23 66.79
N LEU A 54 45.36 43.23 66.10
CA LEU A 54 44.99 43.52 64.72
C LEU A 54 45.33 42.37 63.77
N SER A 55 46.49 41.71 63.94
CA SER A 55 46.89 40.60 63.07
C SER A 55 45.99 39.37 63.20
N TRP A 56 45.53 39.05 64.42
CA TRP A 56 44.59 37.95 64.65
C TRP A 56 43.19 38.23 64.11
N VAL A 57 42.70 39.47 64.24
CA VAL A 57 41.42 39.88 63.66
C VAL A 57 41.46 39.79 62.14
N VAL A 58 42.53 40.28 61.52
CA VAL A 58 42.74 40.19 60.07
C VAL A 58 42.80 38.73 59.61
N LEU A 59 43.50 37.86 60.35
CA LEU A 59 43.58 36.43 60.03
C LEU A 59 42.21 35.73 60.15
N ALA A 60 41.41 36.07 61.17
CA ALA A 60 40.07 35.52 61.34
C ALA A 60 39.14 35.93 60.21
N ILE A 61 39.19 37.21 59.79
CA ILE A 61 38.43 37.71 58.65
C ILE A 61 38.86 37.00 57.35
N LEU A 62 40.17 36.87 57.09
CA LEU A 62 40.71 36.20 55.90
C LEU A 62 40.31 34.72 55.81
N LEU A 63 40.42 33.96 56.90
CA LEU A 63 40.03 32.55 56.91
C LEU A 63 38.54 32.37 56.68
N ALA A 64 37.74 33.29 57.21
CA ALA A 64 36.31 33.20 57.12
C ALA A 64 35.80 33.70 55.73
N THR A 65 36.46 34.67 55.07
CA THR A 65 36.16 35.06 53.68
C THR A 65 36.57 33.98 52.69
N ALA A 66 37.72 33.32 52.91
CA ALA A 66 38.14 32.17 52.13
C ALA A 66 37.09 31.04 52.16
N ARG A 67 36.45 30.80 53.31
CA ARG A 67 35.38 29.82 53.46
C ARG A 67 34.14 30.15 52.62
N VAL A 68 33.70 31.41 52.61
CA VAL A 68 32.57 31.86 51.78
C VAL A 68 32.91 31.74 50.30
N PHE A 69 34.13 32.12 49.91
CA PHE A 69 34.60 32.01 48.54
C PHE A 69 34.62 30.56 48.04
N VAL A 70 35.09 29.61 48.87
CA VAL A 70 35.07 28.17 48.56
C VAL A 70 33.64 27.65 48.40
N ALA A 71 32.71 28.05 49.30
CA ALA A 71 31.31 27.65 49.20
C ALA A 71 30.62 28.17 47.92
N ILE A 72 30.88 29.43 47.53
CA ILE A 72 30.32 30.02 46.30
C ILE A 72 30.95 29.42 45.05
N SER A 73 32.26 29.22 45.04
CA SER A 73 32.99 28.66 43.89
C SER A 73 32.57 27.23 43.60
N LEU A 74 32.35 26.42 44.64
CA LEU A 74 31.92 25.03 44.50
C LEU A 74 30.43 24.90 44.11
N LYS A 75 29.58 25.90 44.41
CA LYS A 75 28.19 25.97 43.92
C LYS A 75 28.11 26.05 42.37
N ARG A 76 29.17 26.50 41.71
CA ARG A 76 29.27 26.55 40.24
C ARG A 76 29.79 25.26 39.60
N CYS A 77 30.24 24.27 40.38
CA CYS A 77 30.66 22.96 39.85
C CYS A 77 29.46 22.02 39.70
N THR A 78 29.26 21.50 38.49
CA THR A 78 28.14 20.63 38.10
C THR A 78 28.18 19.24 38.77
N LEU A 79 26.98 18.66 38.91
CA LEU A 79 26.57 17.83 40.05
C LEU A 79 26.92 16.33 40.03
N GLU A 80 27.34 15.73 38.91
CA GLU A 80 27.04 14.31 38.74
C GLU A 80 28.09 13.31 39.23
N SER A 81 29.33 13.70 39.54
CA SER A 81 30.38 12.72 39.88
C SER A 81 31.14 12.94 41.19
N ASN A 82 30.96 14.07 41.88
CA ASN A 82 31.86 14.46 42.98
C ASN A 82 31.19 14.83 44.30
N LEU A 83 29.92 14.49 44.52
CA LEU A 83 29.20 14.84 45.75
C LEU A 83 29.89 14.36 47.05
N GLN A 84 30.46 13.16 47.05
CA GLN A 84 31.23 12.65 48.19
C GLN A 84 32.55 13.41 48.39
N ARG A 85 33.24 13.77 47.29
CA ARG A 85 34.46 14.61 47.38
C ARG A 85 34.13 16.02 47.86
N PHE A 86 32.97 16.56 47.47
CA PHE A 86 32.45 17.83 47.96
C PHE A 86 32.26 17.79 49.49
N GLU A 87 31.64 16.74 50.01
CA GLU A 87 31.39 16.59 51.45
C GLU A 87 32.69 16.51 52.25
N VAL A 88 33.66 15.74 51.76
CA VAL A 88 34.97 15.61 52.41
C VAL A 88 35.75 16.93 52.36
N VAL A 89 35.79 17.61 51.22
CA VAL A 89 36.55 18.88 51.10
C VAL A 89 35.90 19.99 51.93
N HIS A 90 34.56 20.14 51.85
CA HIS A 90 33.85 21.17 52.62
C HIS A 90 33.93 20.90 54.13
N SER A 91 33.81 19.64 54.57
CA SER A 91 33.95 19.28 55.99
C SER A 91 35.38 19.48 56.51
N VAL A 92 36.40 19.10 55.72
CA VAL A 92 37.81 19.29 56.09
C VAL A 92 38.16 20.77 56.17
N VAL A 93 37.76 21.58 55.18
CA VAL A 93 38.01 23.03 55.22
C VAL A 93 37.26 23.67 56.39
N GLY A 94 35.99 23.32 56.61
CA GLY A 94 35.21 23.80 57.75
C GLY A 94 35.85 23.44 59.10
N MET A 95 36.38 22.22 59.23
CA MET A 95 37.09 21.75 60.41
C MET A 95 38.38 22.54 60.65
N VAL A 96 39.21 22.72 59.62
CA VAL A 96 40.47 23.47 59.71
C VAL A 96 40.21 24.93 60.09
N SER A 97 39.22 25.57 59.47
CA SER A 97 38.85 26.96 59.82
C SER A 97 38.33 27.08 61.25
N ALA A 98 37.44 26.19 61.69
CA ALA A 98 36.92 26.20 63.06
C ALA A 98 38.03 25.97 64.09
N LEU A 99 38.96 25.05 63.82
CA LEU A 99 40.11 24.77 64.67
C LEU A 99 41.07 25.97 64.73
N ALA A 100 41.37 26.61 63.59
CA ALA A 100 42.24 27.78 63.53
C ALA A 100 41.64 28.99 64.28
N ILE A 101 40.34 29.23 64.12
CA ILE A 101 39.63 30.29 64.87
C ILE A 101 39.64 29.98 66.37
N SER A 102 39.38 28.72 66.74
CA SER A 102 39.38 28.30 68.15
C SER A 102 40.77 28.44 68.77
N LEU A 103 41.83 28.00 68.10
CA LEU A 103 43.23 28.15 68.54
C LEU A 103 43.63 29.62 68.64
N GLY A 104 43.21 30.44 67.68
CA GLY A 104 43.42 31.89 67.71
C GLY A 104 42.74 32.53 68.92
N LEU A 105 41.48 32.18 69.19
CA LEU A 105 40.72 32.70 70.33
C LEU A 105 41.27 32.20 71.68
N VAL A 106 41.76 30.96 71.77
CA VAL A 106 42.42 30.44 72.98
C VAL A 106 43.75 31.18 73.23
N LYS A 107 44.62 31.33 72.21
CA LYS A 107 45.85 32.13 72.35
C LYS A 107 45.57 33.59 72.66
N PHE A 108 44.49 34.14 72.11
CA PHE A 108 44.02 35.51 72.37
C PHE A 108 43.51 35.66 73.81
N SER A 109 42.79 34.67 74.33
CA SER A 109 42.36 34.67 75.74
C SER A 109 43.55 34.70 76.68
N ALA A 110 44.64 33.98 76.40
CA ALA A 110 45.83 33.92 77.27
C ALA A 110 46.49 35.30 77.56
N ILE A 111 46.19 36.34 76.78
CA ILE A 111 46.75 37.71 76.94
C ILE A 111 45.87 38.59 77.86
N LEU A 112 44.65 38.16 78.18
CA LEU A 112 43.67 38.93 78.96
C LEU A 112 43.77 38.69 80.48
N PRO A 113 43.29 39.63 81.32
CA PRO A 113 43.06 39.37 82.74
C PRO A 113 42.06 38.21 82.96
N ILE A 114 42.28 37.43 84.03
CA ILE A 114 41.58 36.15 84.30
C ILE A 114 40.05 36.27 84.31
N SER A 115 39.48 37.38 84.79
CA SER A 115 38.04 37.62 84.81
C SER A 115 37.42 37.75 83.40
N TRP A 116 38.17 38.31 82.45
CA TRP A 116 37.74 38.48 81.07
C TRP A 116 38.02 37.24 80.21
N GLN A 117 39.07 36.47 80.52
CA GLN A 117 39.40 35.22 79.85
C GLN A 117 38.22 34.25 79.79
N MET A 118 37.54 34.07 80.92
CA MET A 118 36.46 33.09 81.07
C MET A 118 35.18 33.48 80.32
N MET A 119 34.87 34.77 80.27
CA MET A 119 33.74 35.27 79.48
C MET A 119 34.02 35.11 77.98
N TYR A 120 35.26 35.39 77.54
CA TYR A 120 35.68 35.27 76.15
C TYR A 120 35.78 33.82 75.67
N THR A 121 36.25 32.88 76.49
CA THR A 121 36.26 31.45 76.14
C THR A 121 34.84 30.89 76.07
N SER A 122 33.93 31.34 76.92
CA SER A 122 32.53 30.90 76.91
C SER A 122 31.77 31.44 75.69
N ILE A 123 31.93 32.72 75.34
CA ILE A 123 31.25 33.28 74.17
C ILE A 123 31.88 32.77 72.86
N SER A 124 33.20 32.55 72.82
CA SER A 124 33.85 31.91 71.67
C SER A 124 33.41 30.46 71.49
N ALA A 125 33.19 29.71 72.57
CA ALA A 125 32.61 28.37 72.49
C ALA A 125 31.18 28.40 71.93
N VAL A 126 30.34 29.36 72.32
CA VAL A 126 28.96 29.52 71.80
C VAL A 126 28.96 29.94 70.32
N LEU A 127 29.85 30.85 69.91
CA LEU A 127 30.00 31.23 68.50
C LEU A 127 30.57 30.09 67.65
N ALA A 128 31.51 29.32 68.20
CA ALA A 128 31.98 28.08 67.61
C ALA A 128 30.84 27.06 67.49
N MET A 129 29.91 27.02 68.44
CA MET A 129 28.76 26.11 68.43
C MET A 129 27.76 26.47 67.32
N GLY A 130 27.56 27.77 67.04
CA GLY A 130 26.78 28.24 65.89
C GLY A 130 27.44 27.91 64.53
N THR A 131 28.77 27.90 64.47
CA THR A 131 29.50 27.45 63.26
C THR A 131 29.60 25.93 63.12
N ALA A 132 29.49 25.18 64.23
CA ALA A 132 29.31 23.73 64.22
C ALA A 132 27.87 23.32 63.83
N PHE A 133 26.86 24.14 64.18
CA PHE A 133 25.47 23.95 63.76
C PHE A 133 25.31 23.93 62.22
N THR A 134 26.11 24.74 61.52
CA THR A 134 26.16 24.72 60.04
C THR A 134 26.93 23.53 59.45
N LEU A 135 27.77 22.87 60.25
CA LEU A 135 28.52 21.65 59.86
C LEU A 135 27.81 20.35 60.30
N LEU A 136 26.77 20.42 61.14
CA LEU A 136 26.04 19.28 61.71
C LEU A 136 25.26 18.45 60.66
N TYR A 137 25.30 18.85 59.40
CA TYR A 137 24.72 18.06 58.31
C TYR A 137 25.56 16.84 57.90
N THR A 138 26.78 16.69 58.43
CA THR A 138 27.56 15.45 58.33
C THR A 138 27.78 14.87 59.73
N ALA A 139 27.47 13.58 59.93
CA ALA A 139 27.60 12.91 61.24
C ALA A 139 29.02 13.01 61.84
N MET A 140 30.03 13.28 61.00
CA MET A 140 31.42 13.50 61.40
C MET A 140 31.64 14.82 62.15
N GLY A 141 30.92 15.90 61.83
CA GLY A 141 31.13 17.21 62.46
C GLY A 141 30.88 17.18 63.97
N PHE A 142 29.90 16.41 64.42
CA PHE A 142 29.59 16.21 65.84
C PHE A 142 30.71 15.46 66.58
N PHE A 143 31.27 14.41 65.96
CA PHE A 143 32.29 13.55 66.57
C PHE A 143 33.62 14.26 66.82
N PHE A 144 34.02 15.19 65.94
CA PHE A 144 35.26 15.96 66.10
C PHE A 144 35.10 17.24 66.92
N TYR A 145 33.91 17.81 66.97
CA TYR A 145 33.65 19.07 67.69
C TYR A 145 33.44 18.86 69.20
N MET A 146 32.85 17.74 69.62
CA MET A 146 32.67 17.46 71.04
C MET A 146 33.99 17.44 71.83
N PRO A 147 35.06 16.76 71.37
CA PRO A 147 36.35 16.81 72.03
C PRO A 147 36.96 18.21 72.06
N SER A 148 36.79 19.03 71.02
CA SER A 148 37.43 20.35 70.95
C SER A 148 36.82 21.39 71.90
N VAL A 149 35.58 21.18 72.38
CA VAL A 149 34.93 22.02 73.40
C VAL A 149 35.06 21.40 74.79
N VAL A 150 34.87 20.08 74.91
CA VAL A 150 34.87 19.39 76.20
C VAL A 150 36.28 19.26 76.77
N LEU A 151 37.30 19.03 75.93
CA LEU A 151 38.69 18.83 76.39
C LEU A 151 39.28 20.12 76.99
N PRO A 152 39.14 21.32 76.40
CA PRO A 152 39.63 22.55 77.02
C PRO A 152 38.92 22.91 78.34
N ILE A 153 37.60 22.66 78.44
CA ILE A 153 36.84 22.87 79.68
C ILE A 153 37.29 21.89 80.77
N GLY A 154 37.52 20.63 80.41
CA GLY A 154 38.07 19.61 81.32
C GLY A 154 39.50 19.93 81.77
N ILE A 155 40.35 20.43 80.87
CA ILE A 155 41.70 20.91 81.21
C ILE A 155 41.61 22.10 82.16
N ALA A 156 40.71 23.06 81.93
CA ALA A 156 40.53 24.23 82.79
C ALA A 156 40.10 23.86 84.24
N GLN A 157 39.31 22.80 84.41
CA GLN A 157 38.94 22.27 85.74
C GLN A 157 40.13 21.72 86.53
N ILE A 158 41.12 21.16 85.83
CA ILE A 158 42.32 20.58 86.46
C ILE A 158 43.27 21.68 86.95
N PHE A 159 43.40 22.77 86.19
CA PHE A 159 44.38 23.83 86.49
C PHE A 159 43.84 24.99 87.35
N HIS A 160 42.52 25.23 87.40
CA HIS A 160 41.92 26.32 88.19
C HIS A 160 40.71 25.83 89.03
N PRO A 161 40.91 25.49 90.32
CA PRO A 161 39.94 24.72 91.12
C PRO A 161 38.81 25.54 91.76
N ASP A 162 38.40 26.65 91.13
CA ASP A 162 37.37 27.53 91.68
C ASP A 162 35.96 26.93 91.57
N LYS A 163 35.06 27.22 92.52
CA LYS A 163 33.75 26.52 92.62
C LYS A 163 32.85 26.74 91.40
N ALA A 164 32.93 27.91 90.77
CA ALA A 164 32.18 28.24 89.56
C ALA A 164 32.62 27.39 88.34
N VAL A 165 33.91 27.03 88.26
CA VAL A 165 34.49 26.26 87.14
C VAL A 165 34.08 24.80 87.20
N ARG A 166 33.97 24.21 88.40
CA ARG A 166 33.45 22.85 88.57
C ARG A 166 31.97 22.75 88.16
N ALA A 167 31.15 23.73 88.56
CA ALA A 167 29.73 23.74 88.23
C ALA A 167 29.48 23.83 86.72
N LEU A 168 30.20 24.72 86.02
CA LEU A 168 30.08 24.88 84.56
C LEU A 168 30.52 23.62 83.79
N GLY A 169 31.64 22.99 84.16
CA GLY A 169 32.10 21.79 83.44
C GLY A 169 31.21 20.56 83.67
N VAL A 170 30.64 20.38 84.87
CA VAL A 170 29.65 19.31 85.12
C VAL A 170 28.37 19.53 84.29
N MET A 171 27.88 20.76 84.21
CA MET A 171 26.72 21.10 83.37
C MET A 171 26.98 20.80 81.89
N SER A 172 28.19 21.08 81.39
CA SER A 172 28.58 20.76 80.01
C SER A 172 28.60 19.25 79.75
N ILE A 173 29.13 18.44 80.67
CA ILE A 173 29.17 16.97 80.53
C ILE A 173 27.76 16.37 80.45
N ILE A 174 26.78 16.97 81.14
CA ILE A 174 25.38 16.49 81.14
C ILE A 174 24.60 17.00 79.93
N MET A 175 24.79 18.26 79.53
CA MET A 175 24.04 18.86 78.42
C MET A 175 24.41 18.27 77.06
N VAL A 176 25.66 17.87 76.88
CA VAL A 176 26.17 17.26 75.65
C VAL A 176 25.37 16.01 75.23
N PRO A 177 25.21 14.96 76.05
CA PRO A 177 24.44 13.78 75.68
C PRO A 177 22.94 14.08 75.52
N ILE A 178 22.37 15.00 76.30
CA ILE A 178 20.96 15.39 76.16
C ILE A 178 20.70 16.06 74.80
N LEU A 179 21.56 17.02 74.42
CA LEU A 179 21.49 17.66 73.11
C LEU A 179 21.73 16.63 71.99
N ALA A 180 22.70 15.73 72.15
CA ALA A 180 22.97 14.67 71.16
C ALA A 180 21.72 13.80 70.89
N VAL A 181 21.04 13.35 71.95
CA VAL A 181 19.81 12.55 71.83
C VAL A 181 18.68 13.35 71.19
N TYR A 182 18.50 14.61 71.59
CA TYR A 182 17.50 15.50 71.00
C TYR A 182 17.73 15.68 69.49
N TYR A 183 18.97 15.92 69.08
CA TYR A 183 19.32 16.11 67.67
C TYR A 183 19.18 14.82 66.85
N LEU A 184 19.61 13.66 67.38
CA LEU A 184 19.41 12.37 66.71
C LEU A 184 17.93 12.07 66.48
N ARG A 185 17.06 12.47 67.41
CA ARG A 185 15.60 12.30 67.27
C ARG A 185 15.04 13.21 66.18
N GLN A 186 15.43 14.48 66.14
CA GLN A 186 15.00 15.43 65.10
C GLN A 186 15.44 14.98 63.70
N TYR A 187 16.69 14.52 63.55
CA TYR A 187 17.21 14.00 62.28
C TYR A 187 16.34 12.84 61.72
N LYS A 188 15.96 11.88 62.57
CA LYS A 188 15.13 10.74 62.16
C LYS A 188 13.74 11.17 61.68
N VAL A 189 13.12 12.16 62.32
CA VAL A 189 11.78 12.67 61.94
C VAL A 189 11.83 13.35 60.59
N VAL A 190 12.79 14.26 60.38
CA VAL A 190 12.94 14.99 59.10
C VAL A 190 13.32 14.05 57.96
N ALA A 191 14.23 13.11 58.20
CA ALA A 191 14.63 12.13 57.18
C ALA A 191 13.46 11.24 56.74
N LYS A 192 12.63 10.78 57.68
CA LYS A 192 11.44 9.97 57.38
C LYS A 192 10.37 10.78 56.65
N GLY A 193 10.12 12.03 57.08
CA GLY A 193 9.14 12.91 56.42
C GLY A 193 9.51 13.22 54.97
N MET A 194 10.79 13.50 54.70
CA MET A 194 11.25 13.72 53.33
C MET A 194 11.09 12.47 52.47
N ARG A 195 11.50 11.28 52.95
CA ARG A 195 11.33 10.03 52.17
C ARG A 195 9.88 9.83 51.70
N VAL A 196 8.90 10.01 52.59
CA VAL A 196 7.47 9.87 52.26
C VAL A 196 7.01 10.92 51.24
N PHE A 197 7.43 12.19 51.40
CA PHE A 197 7.10 13.25 50.44
C PHE A 197 7.59 12.90 49.02
N TYR A 198 8.79 12.36 48.94
CA TYR A 198 9.44 12.00 47.68
C TYR A 198 8.88 10.72 47.06
N GLU A 199 8.54 9.71 47.87
CA GLU A 199 7.79 8.53 47.41
C GLU A 199 6.42 8.93 46.86
N ASN A 200 5.70 9.83 47.53
CA ASN A 200 4.41 10.35 47.05
C ASN A 200 4.56 11.16 45.76
N LYS A 201 5.59 12.01 45.65
CA LYS A 201 5.87 12.76 44.42
C LYS A 201 6.20 11.83 43.25
N ALA A 202 7.06 10.83 43.46
CA ALA A 202 7.41 9.86 42.43
C ALA A 202 6.22 8.99 42.01
N LEU A 203 5.36 8.62 42.97
CA LEU A 203 4.12 7.88 42.69
C LEU A 203 3.15 8.74 41.85
N PHE A 204 2.99 10.01 42.19
CA PHE A 204 2.14 10.95 41.43
C PHE A 204 2.66 11.15 40.00
N GLU A 205 3.98 11.37 39.84
CA GLU A 205 4.61 11.47 38.52
C GLU A 205 4.42 10.16 37.72
N ARG A 206 4.56 9.00 38.36
CA ARG A 206 4.32 7.71 37.71
C ARG A 206 2.87 7.51 37.29
N GLN A 207 1.90 7.87 38.13
CA GLN A 207 0.48 7.80 37.79
C GLN A 207 0.14 8.72 36.62
N LYS A 208 0.66 9.95 36.63
CA LYS A 208 0.51 10.89 35.52
C LYS A 208 1.10 10.33 34.22
N SER A 209 2.32 9.80 34.25
CA SER A 209 2.93 9.20 33.07
C SER A 209 2.15 8.00 32.51
N ILE A 210 1.55 7.16 33.37
CA ILE A 210 0.70 6.05 32.91
C ILE A 210 -0.58 6.59 32.25
N PHE A 211 -1.18 7.62 32.85
CA PHE A 211 -2.38 8.27 32.32
C PHE A 211 -2.12 8.93 30.95
N ASP A 212 -0.98 9.59 30.78
CA ASP A 212 -0.57 10.26 29.53
C ASP A 212 -0.05 9.30 28.46
N ALA A 213 0.49 8.14 28.85
CA ALA A 213 0.95 7.10 27.93
C ALA A 213 -0.15 6.18 27.39
N ALA A 214 -1.39 6.30 27.90
CA ALA A 214 -2.51 5.50 27.43
C ALA A 214 -2.79 5.79 25.93
N PRO A 215 -3.02 4.75 25.09
CA PRO A 215 -3.28 4.93 23.66
C PRO A 215 -4.71 5.39 23.35
N ASN A 216 -5.50 5.72 24.38
CA ASN A 216 -6.86 6.22 24.28
C ASN A 216 -6.95 7.58 24.98
N GLY A 217 -7.89 8.42 24.54
CA GLY A 217 -8.21 9.66 25.22
C GLY A 217 -8.95 9.37 26.51
N ILE A 218 -8.39 9.77 27.66
CA ILE A 218 -9.03 9.59 28.96
C ILE A 218 -9.44 10.96 29.49
N ILE A 219 -10.74 11.15 29.69
CA ILE A 219 -11.31 12.38 30.24
C ILE A 219 -12.00 12.06 31.55
N VAL A 220 -11.77 12.86 32.58
CA VAL A 220 -12.48 12.81 33.85
C VAL A 220 -13.39 14.02 33.93
N SER A 221 -14.69 13.80 34.03
CA SER A 221 -15.69 14.86 34.15
C SER A 221 -16.48 14.77 35.46
N ARG A 222 -17.02 15.90 35.91
CA ARG A 222 -17.94 16.02 37.04
C ARG A 222 -19.11 16.90 36.63
N LYS A 223 -20.35 16.38 36.74
CA LYS A 223 -21.58 17.08 36.29
C LYS A 223 -21.46 17.62 34.85
N GLY A 224 -20.87 16.83 33.96
CA GLY A 224 -20.60 17.19 32.56
C GLY A 224 -19.38 18.10 32.33
N ILE A 225 -18.79 18.67 33.38
CA ILE A 225 -17.62 19.56 33.25
C ILE A 225 -16.32 18.74 33.32
N ILE A 226 -15.42 18.96 32.36
CA ILE A 226 -14.13 18.28 32.31
C ILE A 226 -13.22 18.81 33.42
N VAL A 227 -12.79 17.92 34.31
CA VAL A 227 -11.92 18.24 35.45
C VAL A 227 -10.48 17.85 35.17
N ASN A 228 -10.26 16.78 34.41
CA ASN A 228 -8.94 16.29 34.04
C ASN A 228 -9.00 15.57 32.69
N ALA A 229 -7.92 15.57 31.92
CA ALA A 229 -7.80 14.80 30.69
C ALA A 229 -6.32 14.48 30.42
N ASN A 230 -6.04 13.36 29.76
CA ASN A 230 -4.67 12.97 29.42
C ASN A 230 -4.18 13.69 28.17
N ASP A 231 -2.85 13.74 27.99
CA ASP A 231 -2.23 14.41 26.83
C ASP A 231 -2.69 13.83 25.47
N TYR A 232 -3.18 12.60 25.45
CA TYR A 232 -3.73 11.99 24.23
C TYR A 232 -5.02 12.67 23.75
N VAL A 233 -5.88 13.16 24.66
CA VAL A 233 -7.09 13.91 24.30
C VAL A 233 -6.75 15.19 23.53
N SER A 234 -5.75 15.95 24.00
CA SER A 234 -5.30 17.16 23.29
C SER A 234 -4.74 16.84 21.90
N ARG A 235 -4.00 15.73 21.76
CA ARG A 235 -3.47 15.30 20.45
C ARG A 235 -4.56 14.79 19.51
N MET A 236 -5.54 14.03 20.02
CA MET A 236 -6.64 13.49 19.24
C MET A 236 -7.58 14.61 18.76
N PHE A 237 -8.07 15.45 19.67
CA PHE A 237 -9.06 16.47 19.33
C PHE A 237 -8.43 17.77 18.80
N GLY A 238 -7.13 17.99 19.00
CA GLY A 238 -6.41 19.18 18.53
C GLY A 238 -6.64 20.44 19.39
N TYR A 239 -7.26 20.31 20.56
CA TYR A 239 -7.44 21.40 21.52
C TYR A 239 -6.28 21.46 22.53
N GLU A 240 -5.91 22.67 22.96
CA GLU A 240 -5.03 22.80 24.12
C GLU A 240 -5.76 22.36 25.39
N MET A 241 -5.02 21.76 26.35
CA MET A 241 -5.61 21.32 27.62
C MET A 241 -6.34 22.45 28.36
N SER A 242 -5.80 23.67 28.28
CA SER A 242 -6.39 24.90 28.82
C SER A 242 -7.77 25.24 28.25
N GLU A 243 -8.08 24.81 27.02
CA GLU A 243 -9.34 25.08 26.32
C GLU A 243 -10.42 24.04 26.59
N ILE A 244 -10.02 22.87 27.10
CA ILE A 244 -10.90 21.73 27.37
C ILE A 244 -11.23 21.65 28.87
N ILE A 245 -10.24 21.83 29.75
CA ILE A 245 -10.45 21.79 31.20
C ILE A 245 -11.41 22.91 31.63
N GLY A 246 -12.43 22.54 32.40
CA GLY A 246 -13.48 23.45 32.88
C GLY A 246 -14.61 23.71 31.87
N LYS A 247 -14.54 23.14 30.66
CA LYS A 247 -15.66 23.18 29.69
C LYS A 247 -16.56 21.96 29.85
N ASN A 248 -17.78 22.06 29.32
CA ASN A 248 -18.68 20.93 29.22
C ASN A 248 -18.16 19.95 28.15
N ILE A 249 -18.20 18.66 28.45
CA ILE A 249 -17.83 17.57 27.55
C ILE A 249 -18.62 17.57 26.23
N ASP A 250 -19.85 18.09 26.23
CA ASP A 250 -20.69 18.21 25.03
C ASP A 250 -20.00 19.01 23.91
N LYS A 251 -19.04 19.89 24.23
CA LYS A 251 -18.24 20.63 23.25
C LYS A 251 -17.45 19.73 22.31
N LEU A 252 -17.09 18.52 22.74
CA LEU A 252 -16.23 17.59 21.98
C LEU A 252 -17.02 16.70 20.99
N PHE A 253 -18.35 16.72 21.05
CA PHE A 253 -19.19 15.76 20.33
C PHE A 253 -20.33 16.46 19.58
N LEU A 254 -20.74 15.88 18.45
CA LEU A 254 -21.78 16.48 17.60
C LEU A 254 -23.20 16.21 18.13
N ASP A 255 -23.42 15.02 18.69
CA ASP A 255 -24.71 14.56 19.20
C ASP A 255 -24.69 14.42 20.72
N SER A 256 -25.02 15.52 21.41
CA SER A 256 -25.11 15.55 22.87
C SER A 256 -26.26 14.71 23.44
N ASP A 257 -27.29 14.42 22.63
CA ASP A 257 -28.43 13.60 23.07
C ASP A 257 -28.04 12.13 23.23
N VAL A 258 -27.13 11.62 22.39
CA VAL A 258 -26.57 10.26 22.53
C VAL A 258 -25.71 10.14 23.79
N LEU A 259 -24.93 11.17 24.13
CA LEU A 259 -24.17 11.21 25.38
C LEU A 259 -25.06 11.31 26.62
N HIS A 260 -26.14 12.09 26.55
CA HIS A 260 -27.12 12.15 27.62
C HIS A 260 -27.87 10.82 27.80
N LYS A 261 -28.14 10.08 26.71
CA LYS A 261 -28.68 8.73 26.77
C LYS A 261 -27.71 7.76 27.44
N LEU A 262 -26.42 7.76 27.07
CA LEU A 262 -25.34 7.00 27.72
C LEU A 262 -25.25 7.29 29.23
N TYR A 263 -25.25 8.58 29.58
CA TYR A 263 -25.25 9.04 30.97
C TYR A 263 -26.47 8.54 31.75
N SER A 264 -27.67 8.67 31.18
CA SER A 264 -28.92 8.27 31.82
C SER A 264 -29.07 6.74 31.94
N ALA A 265 -28.53 5.98 30.98
CA ALA A 265 -28.53 4.52 31.00
C ALA A 265 -27.58 3.98 32.09
N MET A 266 -26.37 4.53 32.19
CA MET A 266 -25.36 4.05 33.15
C MET A 266 -25.68 4.38 34.62
N ILE A 267 -26.34 5.50 34.89
CA ILE A 267 -26.87 5.81 36.24
C ILE A 267 -27.90 4.77 36.67
N LYS A 268 -28.75 4.31 35.74
CA LYS A 268 -29.75 3.26 35.99
C LYS A 268 -29.14 1.87 36.21
N PHE A 269 -27.98 1.58 35.61
CA PHE A 269 -27.29 0.28 35.72
C PHE A 269 -26.27 0.19 36.88
N SER A 270 -26.12 1.24 37.68
CA SER A 270 -25.15 1.29 38.80
C SER A 270 -25.41 0.27 39.94
N ASP A 271 -26.53 -0.46 39.91
CA ASP A 271 -26.89 -1.50 40.88
C ASP A 271 -26.51 -2.93 40.44
N ASP A 272 -26.23 -3.17 39.15
CA ASP A 272 -25.90 -4.52 38.65
C ASP A 272 -24.45 -4.57 38.13
N ARG A 273 -23.58 -5.27 38.86
CA ARG A 273 -22.12 -5.35 38.63
C ARG A 273 -21.71 -6.10 37.35
N ARG A 274 -22.64 -6.37 36.45
CA ARG A 274 -22.43 -7.06 35.17
C ARG A 274 -23.15 -6.33 34.04
N SER A 275 -22.66 -5.15 33.68
CA SER A 275 -23.00 -4.56 32.38
C SER A 275 -21.79 -4.70 31.47
N ASN A 276 -21.98 -5.36 30.32
CA ASN A 276 -21.08 -5.24 29.18
C ASN A 276 -20.79 -3.75 28.96
N GLN A 277 -19.51 -3.36 28.94
CA GLN A 277 -19.10 -2.05 28.45
C GLN A 277 -19.26 -2.08 26.93
N GLU A 278 -20.47 -1.82 26.43
CA GLU A 278 -20.66 -1.58 25.01
C GLU A 278 -19.99 -0.27 24.63
N THR A 279 -19.01 -0.35 23.74
CA THR A 279 -18.42 0.81 23.09
C THR A 279 -19.47 1.42 22.16
N MET A 280 -19.83 2.68 22.39
CA MET A 280 -20.72 3.39 21.49
C MET A 280 -19.92 4.21 20.48
N GLU A 281 -20.26 4.08 19.21
CA GLU A 281 -19.65 4.83 18.11
C GLU A 281 -20.41 6.14 17.91
N VAL A 282 -19.72 7.27 18.05
CA VAL A 282 -20.30 8.62 17.94
C VAL A 282 -19.37 9.54 17.14
N GLU A 283 -19.94 10.58 16.54
CA GLU A 283 -19.15 11.63 15.88
C GLU A 283 -18.65 12.68 16.89
N ALA A 284 -17.33 12.86 16.88
CA ALA A 284 -16.59 13.88 17.59
C ALA A 284 -16.17 15.02 16.65
N VAL A 285 -15.78 16.15 17.23
CA VAL A 285 -15.37 17.36 16.50
C VAL A 285 -13.95 17.75 16.87
N TYR A 286 -13.09 17.91 15.86
CA TYR A 286 -11.75 18.47 16.02
C TYR A 286 -11.80 19.97 16.37
N SER A 287 -10.70 20.52 16.87
CA SER A 287 -10.57 21.96 17.14
C SER A 287 -10.75 22.86 15.92
N ASP A 288 -10.51 22.34 14.71
CA ASP A 288 -10.73 23.02 13.44
C ASP A 288 -12.17 22.89 12.88
N GLY A 289 -13.05 22.17 13.59
CA GLY A 289 -14.44 21.97 13.22
C GLY A 289 -14.72 20.79 12.28
N ARG A 290 -13.71 19.99 11.91
CA ARG A 290 -13.92 18.73 11.17
C ARG A 290 -14.49 17.64 12.09
N ASN A 291 -15.33 16.77 11.53
CA ASN A 291 -15.88 15.63 12.27
C ASN A 291 -15.00 14.39 12.10
N PHE A 292 -14.97 13.52 13.12
CA PHE A 292 -14.37 12.20 13.05
C PHE A 292 -15.06 11.20 13.97
N TRP A 293 -14.86 9.91 13.72
CA TRP A 293 -15.56 8.84 14.43
C TRP A 293 -14.76 8.37 15.63
N VAL A 294 -15.43 8.31 16.79
CA VAL A 294 -14.83 7.83 18.03
C VAL A 294 -15.69 6.78 18.72
N GLY A 295 -15.04 5.81 19.32
CA GLY A 295 -15.65 4.86 20.25
C GLY A 295 -15.56 5.42 21.67
N VAL A 296 -16.70 5.57 22.34
CA VAL A 296 -16.79 6.13 23.70
C VAL A 296 -17.26 5.05 24.66
N VAL A 297 -16.49 4.87 25.73
CA VAL A 297 -16.86 4.08 26.90
C VAL A 297 -16.83 5.00 28.10
N CYS A 298 -17.90 5.06 28.89
CA CYS A 298 -17.92 5.79 30.15
C CYS A 298 -17.93 4.82 31.33
N SER A 299 -17.42 5.25 32.49
CA SER A 299 -17.48 4.48 33.73
C SER A 299 -17.56 5.41 34.93
N PRO A 300 -18.49 5.18 35.88
CA PRO A 300 -18.60 5.99 37.07
C PRO A 300 -17.44 5.69 38.03
N ILE A 301 -16.93 6.73 38.70
CA ILE A 301 -15.93 6.58 39.76
C ILE A 301 -16.53 7.10 41.06
N LYS A 302 -16.47 6.27 42.10
CA LYS A 302 -16.82 6.66 43.47
C LYS A 302 -15.53 6.99 44.20
N ASP A 303 -15.54 8.14 44.87
CA ASP A 303 -14.49 8.64 45.76
C ASP A 303 -13.28 9.34 45.12
N LEU A 304 -13.46 10.64 44.82
CA LEU A 304 -12.39 11.63 44.70
C LEU A 304 -12.43 12.55 45.94
N GLY A 305 -12.19 12.02 47.15
CA GLY A 305 -11.78 12.76 48.34
C GLY A 305 -12.58 14.02 48.74
N ALA A 306 -13.31 13.90 49.86
CA ALA A 306 -13.93 14.97 50.66
C ALA A 306 -15.10 15.74 50.01
N LYS A 307 -16.01 15.02 49.36
CA LYS A 307 -17.49 15.18 49.36
C LYS A 307 -18.02 14.12 48.39
N GLU A 308 -19.09 13.42 48.75
CA GLU A 308 -19.79 12.45 47.89
C GLU A 308 -20.31 13.12 46.61
N GLU A 309 -19.46 13.25 45.59
CA GLU A 309 -19.87 13.65 44.25
C GLU A 309 -19.28 12.66 43.24
N GLU A 310 -20.16 11.98 42.52
CA GLU A 310 -19.81 11.00 41.49
C GLU A 310 -19.09 11.67 40.31
N GLY A 311 -17.91 11.14 39.96
CA GLY A 311 -17.18 11.53 38.75
C GLY A 311 -17.36 10.48 37.66
N ILE A 312 -17.13 10.85 36.40
CA ILE A 312 -17.19 9.93 35.26
C ILE A 312 -15.86 9.95 34.53
N VAL A 313 -15.31 8.77 34.27
CA VAL A 313 -14.19 8.57 33.36
C VAL A 313 -14.74 8.19 31.99
N TRP A 314 -14.32 8.92 30.97
CA TRP A 314 -14.61 8.67 29.56
C TRP A 314 -13.32 8.16 28.92
N ILE A 315 -13.40 7.01 28.26
CA ILE A 315 -12.35 6.44 27.43
C ILE A 315 -12.81 6.59 25.99
N ILE A 316 -12.00 7.27 25.20
CA ILE A 316 -12.29 7.64 23.82
C ILE A 316 -11.21 7.03 22.92
N SER A 317 -11.63 6.23 21.95
CA SER A 317 -10.75 5.61 20.95
C SER A 317 -11.09 6.16 19.57
N ASP A 318 -10.07 6.51 18.78
CA ASP A 318 -10.28 6.92 17.40
C ASP A 318 -10.63 5.70 16.53
N LEU A 319 -11.77 5.74 15.85
CA LEU A 319 -12.26 4.68 14.96
C LEU A 319 -12.10 5.03 13.48
N THR A 320 -11.54 6.19 13.15
CA THR A 320 -11.45 6.72 11.79
C THR A 320 -10.70 5.77 10.85
N GLU A 321 -9.53 5.27 11.27
CA GLU A 321 -8.73 4.35 10.45
C GLU A 321 -9.47 3.04 10.17
N ARG A 322 -10.09 2.46 11.21
CA ARG A 322 -10.87 1.22 11.08
C ARG A 322 -12.03 1.38 10.10
N MET A 323 -12.81 2.45 10.24
CA MET A 323 -13.94 2.70 9.35
C MET A 323 -13.51 2.96 7.90
N ILE A 324 -12.39 3.68 7.69
CA ILE A 324 -11.84 3.90 6.35
C ILE A 324 -11.41 2.57 5.70
N VAL A 325 -10.79 1.66 6.46
CA VAL A 325 -10.39 0.35 5.95
C VAL A 325 -11.61 -0.50 5.62
N GLU A 326 -12.61 -0.56 6.51
CA GLU A 326 -13.85 -1.30 6.28
C GLU A 326 -14.62 -0.76 5.07
N ASP A 327 -14.76 0.56 4.93
CA ASP A 327 -15.38 1.20 3.78
C ASP A 327 -14.58 0.97 2.49
N ARG A 328 -13.24 1.02 2.54
CA ARG A 328 -12.38 0.72 1.39
C ARG A 328 -12.59 -0.72 0.92
N VAL A 329 -12.61 -1.69 1.84
CA VAL A 329 -12.86 -3.10 1.51
C VAL A 329 -14.26 -3.26 0.91
N ARG A 330 -15.29 -2.67 1.52
CA ARG A 330 -16.67 -2.70 0.99
C ARG A 330 -16.76 -2.11 -0.42
N LYS A 331 -16.14 -0.95 -0.66
CA LYS A 331 -16.12 -0.29 -1.97
C LYS A 331 -15.37 -1.11 -3.02
N GLN A 332 -14.22 -1.69 -2.65
CA GLN A 332 -13.47 -2.58 -3.54
C GLN A 332 -14.29 -3.83 -3.89
N GLN A 333 -14.93 -4.47 -2.91
CA GLN A 333 -15.78 -5.63 -3.14
C GLN A 333 -16.95 -5.31 -4.08
N ALA A 334 -17.66 -4.20 -3.85
CA ALA A 334 -18.74 -3.75 -4.73
C ALA A 334 -18.25 -3.45 -6.16
N MET A 335 -17.06 -2.84 -6.30
CA MET A 335 -16.45 -2.60 -7.60
C MET A 335 -16.13 -3.91 -8.33
N TYR A 336 -15.49 -4.87 -7.67
CA TYR A 336 -15.18 -6.17 -8.28
C TYR A 336 -16.42 -6.94 -8.68
N GLN A 337 -17.44 -6.99 -7.82
CA GLN A 337 -18.74 -7.61 -8.14
C GLN A 337 -19.38 -6.94 -9.37
N GLY A 338 -19.40 -5.60 -9.43
CA GLY A 338 -19.92 -4.87 -10.58
C GLY A 338 -19.17 -5.16 -11.88
N LEU A 339 -17.85 -5.34 -11.84
CA LEU A 339 -17.06 -5.73 -13.02
C LEU A 339 -17.41 -7.13 -13.51
N VAL A 340 -17.56 -8.10 -12.60
CA VAL A 340 -17.90 -9.48 -12.95
C VAL A 340 -19.34 -9.58 -13.47
N GLU A 341 -20.30 -8.91 -12.83
CA GLU A 341 -21.70 -8.88 -13.25
C GLU A 341 -21.91 -8.18 -14.59
N ALA A 342 -21.09 -7.16 -14.91
CA ALA A 342 -21.15 -6.46 -16.18
C ALA A 342 -20.51 -7.23 -17.36
N SER A 343 -19.72 -8.27 -17.09
CA SER A 343 -19.07 -9.09 -18.12
C SER A 343 -20.11 -9.78 -19.02
N LYS A 344 -19.80 -9.84 -20.31
CA LYS A 344 -20.60 -10.59 -21.30
C LYS A 344 -20.27 -12.07 -21.30
N ASP A 345 -19.05 -12.40 -20.90
CA ASP A 345 -18.60 -13.77 -20.74
C ASP A 345 -19.15 -14.29 -19.41
N LEU A 346 -19.45 -15.59 -19.39
CA LEU A 346 -19.89 -16.25 -18.17
C LEU A 346 -18.67 -16.42 -17.26
N VAL A 347 -18.70 -15.74 -16.13
CA VAL A 347 -17.76 -15.94 -15.04
C VAL A 347 -18.47 -16.71 -13.96
N PHE A 348 -17.92 -17.86 -13.58
CA PHE A 348 -18.53 -18.77 -12.64
C PHE A 348 -17.52 -19.36 -11.67
N TYR A 349 -18.03 -19.87 -10.57
CA TYR A 349 -17.26 -20.59 -9.57
C TYR A 349 -18.00 -21.87 -9.22
N LEU A 350 -17.28 -22.99 -9.29
CA LEU A 350 -17.74 -24.30 -8.90
C LEU A 350 -17.20 -24.63 -7.51
N ASP A 351 -18.04 -25.23 -6.67
CA ASP A 351 -17.62 -25.77 -5.38
C ASP A 351 -16.83 -27.10 -5.54
N ASN A 352 -16.55 -27.75 -4.42
CA ASN A 352 -15.81 -29.02 -4.39
C ASN A 352 -16.59 -30.21 -4.97
N ASP A 353 -17.90 -30.09 -5.12
CA ASP A 353 -18.78 -31.11 -5.74
C ASP A 353 -19.04 -30.77 -7.23
N PHE A 354 -18.34 -29.76 -7.76
CA PHE A 354 -18.48 -29.23 -9.13
C PHE A 354 -19.87 -28.68 -9.46
N CYS A 355 -20.59 -28.24 -8.43
CA CYS A 355 -21.84 -27.51 -8.57
C CYS A 355 -21.57 -26.01 -8.66
N PHE A 356 -22.39 -25.27 -9.42
CA PHE A 356 -22.24 -23.82 -9.48
C PHE A 356 -22.53 -23.20 -8.11
N ALA A 357 -21.53 -22.59 -7.50
CA ALA A 357 -21.68 -21.77 -6.30
C ALA A 357 -21.85 -20.28 -6.63
N TYR A 358 -21.41 -19.86 -7.81
CA TYR A 358 -21.63 -18.52 -8.34
C TYR A 358 -21.62 -18.52 -9.87
N ALA A 359 -22.45 -17.68 -10.48
CA ALA A 359 -22.45 -17.38 -11.90
C ALA A 359 -22.93 -15.94 -12.11
N ASN A 360 -22.26 -15.16 -12.96
CA ASN A 360 -22.70 -13.79 -13.24
C ASN A 360 -24.01 -13.79 -14.08
N PRO A 361 -25.01 -12.93 -13.78
CA PRO A 361 -26.32 -12.98 -14.45
C PRO A 361 -26.28 -12.69 -15.95
N ARG A 362 -25.42 -11.77 -16.39
CA ARG A 362 -25.33 -11.40 -17.82
C ARG A 362 -24.68 -12.49 -18.65
N GLY A 363 -23.58 -13.06 -18.17
CA GLY A 363 -22.87 -14.13 -18.85
C GLY A 363 -23.66 -15.43 -18.88
N SER A 364 -24.30 -15.82 -17.77
CA SER A 364 -25.15 -17.02 -17.69
C SER A 364 -26.27 -16.99 -18.73
N MET A 365 -27.01 -15.88 -18.82
CA MET A 365 -28.08 -15.74 -19.80
C MET A 365 -27.56 -15.71 -21.24
N ARG A 366 -26.45 -15.02 -21.51
CA ARG A 366 -25.92 -14.86 -22.88
C ARG A 366 -25.28 -16.14 -23.42
N VAL A 367 -24.49 -16.82 -22.59
CA VAL A 367 -23.68 -17.98 -22.99
C VAL A 367 -24.48 -19.26 -22.85
N LEU A 368 -25.17 -19.47 -21.72
CA LEU A 368 -25.90 -20.70 -21.41
C LEU A 368 -27.41 -20.60 -21.66
N GLY A 369 -27.97 -19.41 -21.89
CA GLY A 369 -29.42 -19.23 -22.05
C GLY A 369 -30.22 -19.48 -20.78
N ARG A 370 -29.58 -19.43 -19.60
CA ARG A 370 -30.19 -19.75 -18.30
C ARG A 370 -29.96 -18.62 -17.31
N TYR A 371 -30.89 -18.45 -16.37
CA TYR A 371 -30.70 -17.51 -15.27
C TYR A 371 -29.65 -18.03 -14.29
N SER A 372 -28.86 -17.12 -13.70
CA SER A 372 -27.85 -17.49 -12.70
C SER A 372 -28.45 -18.29 -11.55
N ASP A 373 -29.66 -17.94 -11.11
CA ASP A 373 -30.32 -18.56 -9.96
C ASP A 373 -30.71 -20.03 -10.23
N ASP A 374 -30.96 -20.39 -11.49
CA ASP A 374 -31.23 -21.78 -11.89
C ASP A 374 -29.96 -22.62 -11.98
N LEU A 375 -28.80 -21.96 -12.16
CA LEU A 375 -27.50 -22.64 -12.23
C LEU A 375 -27.01 -23.00 -10.83
N ILE A 376 -27.25 -22.16 -9.82
CA ILE A 376 -26.70 -22.36 -8.47
C ILE A 376 -27.13 -23.72 -7.90
N GLY A 377 -26.16 -24.53 -7.49
CA GLY A 377 -26.36 -25.88 -6.96
C GLY A 377 -26.54 -26.97 -8.02
N SER A 378 -26.63 -26.62 -9.30
CA SER A 378 -26.66 -27.59 -10.40
C SER A 378 -25.25 -28.05 -10.75
N TYR A 379 -25.09 -29.33 -11.10
CA TYR A 379 -23.82 -29.90 -11.54
C TYR A 379 -23.43 -29.35 -12.92
N VAL A 380 -22.15 -28.99 -13.10
CA VAL A 380 -21.67 -28.36 -14.36
C VAL A 380 -21.86 -29.24 -15.60
N GLY A 381 -21.68 -30.56 -15.44
CA GLY A 381 -21.84 -31.52 -16.54
C GLY A 381 -23.24 -31.51 -17.12
N ASP A 382 -24.28 -31.45 -16.28
CA ASP A 382 -25.69 -31.49 -16.72
C ASP A 382 -26.09 -30.28 -17.58
N ILE A 383 -25.36 -29.17 -17.44
CA ILE A 383 -25.65 -27.92 -18.15
C ILE A 383 -24.90 -27.83 -19.48
N ILE A 384 -23.66 -28.33 -19.54
CA ILE A 384 -22.77 -28.19 -20.71
C ILE A 384 -22.79 -29.46 -21.59
N ASN A 385 -23.47 -30.53 -21.17
CA ASN A 385 -23.46 -31.79 -21.91
C ASN A 385 -24.08 -31.68 -23.31
N HIS A 386 -23.39 -32.24 -24.30
CA HIS A 386 -23.89 -32.41 -25.66
C HIS A 386 -23.39 -33.74 -26.24
N ASP A 387 -24.27 -34.50 -26.87
CA ASP A 387 -23.89 -35.72 -27.60
C ASP A 387 -23.29 -35.33 -28.97
N GLY A 388 -21.99 -35.00 -29.00
CA GLY A 388 -21.29 -34.59 -30.22
C GLY A 388 -19.76 -34.61 -30.10
N GLU A 389 -19.06 -34.34 -31.20
CA GLU A 389 -17.61 -34.13 -31.18
C GLU A 389 -17.25 -32.87 -30.35
N ASN A 390 -16.16 -32.95 -29.57
CA ASN A 390 -15.74 -31.90 -28.63
C ASN A 390 -16.81 -31.52 -27.59
N SER A 391 -17.51 -32.51 -27.02
CA SER A 391 -18.37 -32.28 -25.86
C SER A 391 -17.57 -32.12 -24.56
N PHE A 392 -18.22 -31.58 -23.53
CA PHE A 392 -17.64 -31.51 -22.19
C PHE A 392 -17.49 -32.92 -21.60
N ASP A 393 -16.25 -33.34 -21.36
CA ASP A 393 -15.92 -34.61 -20.71
C ASP A 393 -15.64 -34.35 -19.22
N GLU A 394 -16.20 -35.15 -18.32
CA GLU A 394 -15.95 -35.06 -16.87
C GLU A 394 -14.46 -35.16 -16.53
N ASN A 395 -13.67 -35.84 -17.36
CA ASN A 395 -12.21 -35.92 -17.20
C ASN A 395 -11.51 -34.55 -17.27
N VAL A 396 -12.16 -33.53 -17.84
CA VAL A 396 -11.64 -32.16 -17.89
C VAL A 396 -11.46 -31.58 -16.49
N LEU A 397 -12.42 -31.79 -15.59
CA LEU A 397 -12.36 -31.28 -14.22
C LEU A 397 -11.21 -31.95 -13.44
N THR A 398 -11.04 -33.26 -13.62
CA THR A 398 -9.93 -34.02 -13.03
C THR A 398 -8.59 -33.50 -13.54
N LYS A 399 -8.45 -33.26 -14.85
CA LYS A 399 -7.22 -32.69 -15.45
C LYS A 399 -6.89 -31.31 -14.89
N VAL A 400 -7.88 -30.43 -14.70
CA VAL A 400 -7.69 -29.09 -14.11
C VAL A 400 -7.10 -29.20 -12.69
N ILE A 401 -7.62 -30.13 -11.90
CA ILE A 401 -7.15 -30.36 -10.52
C ILE A 401 -5.71 -30.90 -10.50
N GLU A 402 -5.40 -31.85 -11.40
CA GLU A 402 -4.08 -32.49 -11.51
C GLU A 402 -3.00 -31.54 -12.05
N LEU A 403 -3.31 -30.76 -13.09
CA LEU A 403 -2.39 -29.79 -13.68
C LEU A 403 -2.06 -28.65 -12.72
N GLY A 404 -3.03 -28.26 -11.86
CA GLY A 404 -2.85 -27.18 -10.89
C GLY A 404 -2.69 -25.79 -11.52
N THR A 405 -2.92 -25.66 -12.83
CA THR A 405 -2.78 -24.44 -13.62
C THR A 405 -4.03 -24.22 -14.48
N MET A 406 -4.08 -23.08 -15.18
CA MET A 406 -5.17 -22.75 -16.09
C MET A 406 -5.24 -23.75 -17.25
N PHE A 407 -6.43 -24.30 -17.49
CA PHE A 407 -6.73 -25.20 -18.59
C PHE A 407 -7.75 -24.54 -19.51
N GLU A 408 -7.56 -24.65 -20.82
CA GLU A 408 -8.48 -24.13 -21.83
C GLU A 408 -8.94 -25.23 -22.79
N GLN A 409 -10.21 -25.23 -23.14
CA GLN A 409 -10.79 -26.13 -24.13
C GLN A 409 -11.98 -25.48 -24.85
N GLU A 410 -12.12 -25.78 -26.13
CA GLU A 410 -13.30 -25.43 -26.91
C GLU A 410 -14.28 -26.61 -26.88
N VAL A 411 -15.53 -26.33 -26.49
CA VAL A 411 -16.59 -27.32 -26.40
C VAL A 411 -17.82 -26.90 -27.18
N ASN A 412 -18.46 -27.85 -27.84
CA ASN A 412 -19.76 -27.64 -28.45
C ASN A 412 -20.84 -27.83 -27.39
N MET A 413 -21.75 -26.86 -27.29
CA MET A 413 -22.85 -26.88 -26.33
C MET A 413 -24.17 -26.62 -27.05
N LEU A 414 -25.19 -27.42 -26.75
CA LEU A 414 -26.55 -27.16 -27.21
C LEU A 414 -27.17 -26.04 -26.38
N HIS A 415 -27.41 -24.89 -27.01
CA HIS A 415 -28.10 -23.78 -26.38
C HIS A 415 -29.60 -24.10 -26.18
N PRO A 416 -30.26 -23.60 -25.12
CA PRO A 416 -31.69 -23.82 -24.90
C PRO A 416 -32.59 -23.39 -26.07
N ASP A 417 -32.13 -22.46 -26.91
CA ASP A 417 -32.85 -22.00 -28.10
C ASP A 417 -32.78 -23.00 -29.28
N GLY A 418 -31.99 -24.07 -29.17
CA GLY A 418 -31.86 -25.14 -30.17
C GLY A 418 -30.60 -25.09 -31.04
N ASP A 419 -29.85 -23.99 -31.00
CA ASP A 419 -28.60 -23.81 -31.74
C ASP A 419 -27.40 -24.44 -31.01
N VAL A 420 -26.42 -24.96 -31.75
CA VAL A 420 -25.14 -25.40 -31.20
C VAL A 420 -24.18 -24.22 -31.16
N LYS A 421 -23.68 -23.89 -29.97
CA LYS A 421 -22.68 -22.84 -29.76
C LYS A 421 -21.32 -23.44 -29.46
N LEU A 422 -20.28 -22.86 -30.05
CA LEU A 422 -18.89 -23.18 -29.71
C LEU A 422 -18.45 -22.31 -28.55
N ILE A 423 -18.26 -22.93 -27.40
CA ILE A 423 -17.91 -22.27 -26.14
C ILE A 423 -16.43 -22.53 -25.83
N LYS A 424 -15.65 -21.45 -25.67
CA LYS A 424 -14.31 -21.54 -25.11
C LYS A 424 -14.41 -21.51 -23.59
N LEU A 425 -14.02 -22.60 -22.95
CA LEU A 425 -13.95 -22.76 -21.49
C LEU A 425 -12.51 -22.56 -21.01
N SER A 426 -12.34 -21.70 -20.01
CA SER A 426 -11.09 -21.48 -19.29
C SER A 426 -11.30 -21.76 -17.81
N LEU A 427 -10.63 -22.79 -17.27
CA LEU A 427 -10.83 -23.29 -15.91
C LEU A 427 -9.54 -23.17 -15.09
N SER A 428 -9.64 -22.76 -13.84
CA SER A 428 -8.52 -22.61 -12.91
C SER A 428 -8.88 -23.10 -11.50
N PRO A 429 -8.07 -23.97 -10.88
CA PRO A 429 -8.34 -24.44 -9.53
C PRO A 429 -8.03 -23.36 -8.49
N ILE A 430 -8.97 -23.10 -7.57
CA ILE A 430 -8.75 -22.22 -6.42
C ILE A 430 -8.39 -23.07 -5.21
N ARG A 431 -7.25 -22.76 -4.58
CA ARG A 431 -6.74 -23.45 -3.40
C ARG A 431 -6.63 -22.50 -2.21
N SER A 432 -6.78 -23.06 -1.02
CA SER A 432 -6.48 -22.40 0.25
C SER A 432 -4.99 -22.11 0.42
N LEU A 433 -4.67 -21.23 1.36
CA LEU A 433 -3.31 -20.99 1.84
C LEU A 433 -2.63 -22.30 2.30
N ASP A 434 -3.43 -23.25 2.80
CA ASP A 434 -2.98 -24.57 3.25
C ASP A 434 -2.88 -25.60 2.10
N GLY A 435 -3.14 -25.19 0.85
CA GLY A 435 -3.04 -26.04 -0.35
C GLY A 435 -4.27 -26.91 -0.67
N ALA A 436 -5.26 -26.96 0.22
CA ALA A 436 -6.53 -27.67 -0.02
C ALA A 436 -7.32 -27.03 -1.17
N LEU A 437 -7.96 -27.85 -2.02
CA LEU A 437 -8.85 -27.37 -3.07
C LEU A 437 -10.10 -26.74 -2.43
N MET A 438 -10.40 -25.50 -2.79
CA MET A 438 -11.66 -24.84 -2.42
C MET A 438 -12.73 -24.97 -3.51
N GLY A 439 -12.32 -25.06 -4.77
CA GLY A 439 -13.22 -25.14 -5.91
C GLY A 439 -12.52 -24.79 -7.22
N ILE A 440 -13.29 -24.54 -8.28
CA ILE A 440 -12.77 -24.19 -9.61
C ILE A 440 -13.41 -22.88 -10.06
N ALA A 441 -12.61 -21.88 -10.38
CA ALA A 441 -13.08 -20.70 -11.09
C ALA A 441 -13.04 -20.96 -12.60
N GLY A 442 -14.10 -20.54 -13.28
CA GLY A 442 -14.24 -20.74 -14.71
C GLY A 442 -14.70 -19.47 -15.43
N MET A 443 -14.28 -19.37 -16.69
CA MET A 443 -14.82 -18.42 -17.65
C MET A 443 -15.28 -19.19 -18.90
N ALA A 444 -16.45 -18.83 -19.42
CA ALA A 444 -17.00 -19.39 -20.65
C ALA A 444 -17.35 -18.25 -21.62
N THR A 445 -16.77 -18.32 -22.82
CA THR A 445 -16.95 -17.31 -23.88
C THR A 445 -17.55 -17.97 -25.11
N ASP A 446 -18.63 -17.40 -25.64
CA ASP A 446 -19.21 -17.83 -26.92
C ASP A 446 -18.36 -17.29 -28.08
N ILE A 447 -17.65 -18.19 -28.76
CA ILE A 447 -16.77 -17.88 -29.89
C ILE A 447 -17.40 -18.17 -31.25
N THR A 448 -18.67 -18.63 -31.28
CA THR A 448 -19.42 -18.91 -32.51
C THR A 448 -19.44 -17.70 -33.44
N PRO A 449 -19.78 -16.46 -32.99
CA PRO A 449 -19.80 -15.30 -33.88
C PRO A 449 -18.40 -14.96 -34.42
N SER A 450 -17.36 -15.17 -33.63
CA SER A 450 -15.98 -14.92 -34.06
C SER A 450 -15.56 -15.91 -35.15
N LYS A 451 -15.95 -17.18 -35.03
CA LYS A 451 -15.68 -18.22 -36.03
C LYS A 451 -16.47 -18.00 -37.32
N GLU A 452 -17.74 -17.63 -37.22
CA GLU A 452 -18.55 -17.30 -38.41
C GLU A 452 -17.96 -16.11 -39.18
N ILE A 453 -17.45 -15.09 -38.48
CA ILE A 453 -16.77 -13.96 -39.10
C ILE A 453 -15.45 -14.41 -39.75
N GLU A 454 -14.67 -15.24 -39.07
CA GLU A 454 -13.41 -15.79 -39.60
C GLU A 454 -13.66 -16.59 -40.89
N ASP A 455 -14.65 -17.50 -40.88
CA ASP A 455 -15.03 -18.32 -42.03
C ASP A 455 -15.58 -17.47 -43.18
N HIS A 456 -16.39 -16.44 -42.87
CA HIS A 456 -16.89 -15.52 -43.86
C HIS A 456 -15.75 -14.68 -44.49
N MET A 457 -14.80 -14.20 -43.68
CA MET A 457 -13.61 -13.51 -44.19
C MET A 457 -12.76 -14.42 -45.07
N LEU A 458 -12.58 -15.69 -44.68
CA LEU A 458 -11.86 -16.67 -45.48
C LEU A 458 -12.57 -16.90 -46.82
N TYR A 459 -13.92 -16.99 -46.80
CA TYR A 459 -14.73 -17.12 -48.00
C TYR A 459 -14.52 -15.93 -48.95
N LEU A 460 -14.63 -14.69 -48.45
CA LEU A 460 -14.42 -13.46 -49.23
C LEU A 460 -12.98 -13.35 -49.76
N ALA A 461 -11.98 -13.82 -49.01
CA ALA A 461 -10.59 -13.83 -49.47
C ALA A 461 -10.34 -14.82 -50.62
N MET A 462 -11.24 -15.78 -50.84
CA MET A 462 -11.10 -16.87 -51.82
C MET A 462 -12.13 -16.83 -52.96
N HIS A 463 -13.15 -15.99 -52.87
CA HIS A 463 -14.23 -15.86 -53.86
C HIS A 463 -14.38 -14.41 -54.35
N ASP A 464 -14.91 -14.26 -55.56
CA ASP A 464 -15.31 -12.98 -56.14
C ASP A 464 -16.66 -12.55 -55.56
N GLU A 465 -16.75 -11.34 -55.01
CA GLU A 465 -17.93 -10.85 -54.28
C GLU A 465 -19.19 -10.77 -55.14
N LEU A 466 -19.04 -10.42 -56.43
CA LEU A 466 -20.17 -10.23 -57.33
C LEU A 466 -20.73 -11.57 -57.82
N THR A 467 -19.86 -12.48 -58.25
CA THR A 467 -20.29 -13.72 -58.92
C THR A 467 -20.34 -14.93 -57.99
N GLY A 468 -19.75 -14.85 -56.80
CA GLY A 468 -19.59 -15.97 -55.87
C GLY A 468 -18.76 -17.12 -56.45
N LEU A 469 -18.02 -16.89 -57.54
CA LEU A 469 -17.05 -17.85 -58.08
C LEU A 469 -15.74 -17.75 -57.28
N PRO A 470 -14.91 -18.80 -57.27
CA PRO A 470 -13.50 -18.69 -56.91
C PRO A 470 -12.84 -17.45 -57.52
N ASN A 471 -12.01 -16.76 -56.74
CA ASN A 471 -11.19 -15.67 -57.24
C ASN A 471 -9.84 -16.19 -57.78
N ARG A 472 -8.99 -15.27 -58.25
CA ARG A 472 -7.63 -15.58 -58.73
C ARG A 472 -6.83 -16.42 -57.73
N ARG A 473 -6.93 -16.16 -56.43
CA ARG A 473 -6.15 -16.85 -55.40
C ARG A 473 -6.56 -18.32 -55.27
N LEU A 474 -7.86 -18.58 -55.15
CA LEU A 474 -8.38 -19.95 -55.04
C LEU A 474 -8.17 -20.75 -56.34
N PHE A 475 -8.26 -20.09 -57.50
CA PHE A 475 -7.94 -20.73 -58.78
C PHE A 475 -6.49 -21.19 -58.84
N THR A 476 -5.54 -20.30 -58.54
CA THR A 476 -4.10 -20.61 -58.59
C THR A 476 -3.75 -21.75 -57.62
N ASP A 477 -4.31 -21.75 -56.41
CA ASP A 477 -4.11 -22.84 -55.45
C ASP A 477 -4.59 -24.18 -56.01
N ARG A 478 -5.82 -24.24 -56.56
CA ARG A 478 -6.35 -25.47 -57.17
C ARG A 478 -5.54 -25.93 -58.38
N LEU A 479 -5.10 -25.01 -59.24
CA LEU A 479 -4.25 -25.33 -60.40
C LEU A 479 -2.90 -25.91 -59.94
N GLN A 480 -2.26 -25.30 -58.94
CA GLN A 480 -1.01 -25.83 -58.38
C GLN A 480 -1.21 -27.20 -57.71
N GLN A 481 -2.32 -27.41 -57.01
CA GLN A 481 -2.66 -28.72 -56.45
C GLN A 481 -2.85 -29.78 -57.54
N ALA A 482 -3.57 -29.45 -58.62
CA ALA A 482 -3.76 -30.34 -59.76
C ALA A 482 -2.42 -30.68 -60.44
N ILE A 483 -1.57 -29.69 -60.72
CA ILE A 483 -0.23 -29.93 -61.31
C ILE A 483 0.59 -30.88 -60.41
N ARG A 484 0.64 -30.62 -59.09
CA ARG A 484 1.35 -31.50 -58.12
C ARG A 484 0.79 -32.92 -58.08
N GLN A 485 -0.50 -33.09 -58.31
CA GLN A 485 -1.13 -34.40 -58.40
C GLN A 485 -0.66 -35.14 -59.67
N PHE A 486 -0.65 -34.48 -60.83
CA PHE A 486 -0.32 -35.13 -62.11
C PHE A 486 1.18 -35.27 -62.40
N ASP A 487 2.04 -34.49 -61.76
CA ASP A 487 3.49 -34.75 -61.70
C ASP A 487 3.81 -36.19 -61.21
N ARG A 488 2.88 -36.83 -60.49
CA ARG A 488 3.05 -38.20 -59.94
C ARG A 488 2.32 -39.29 -60.74
N TYR A 489 1.32 -38.95 -61.53
CA TYR A 489 0.38 -39.91 -62.14
C TYR A 489 0.26 -39.80 -63.68
N ASP A 490 1.09 -38.99 -64.33
CA ASP A 490 1.18 -38.85 -65.80
C ASP A 490 -0.18 -38.57 -66.45
N GLY A 491 -0.89 -37.56 -65.93
CA GLY A 491 -2.18 -37.12 -66.47
C GLY A 491 -2.12 -35.73 -67.11
N GLU A 492 -3.10 -35.45 -67.97
CA GLU A 492 -3.25 -34.16 -68.62
C GLU A 492 -4.36 -33.34 -67.93
N LEU A 493 -4.19 -32.01 -67.91
CA LEU A 493 -5.22 -31.05 -67.50
C LEU A 493 -5.31 -29.91 -68.52
N ALA A 494 -6.41 -29.16 -68.50
CA ALA A 494 -6.60 -28.00 -69.36
C ALA A 494 -6.95 -26.73 -68.58
N VAL A 495 -6.43 -25.61 -69.05
CA VAL A 495 -6.79 -24.27 -68.57
C VAL A 495 -7.42 -23.50 -69.73
N LEU A 496 -8.62 -22.96 -69.50
CA LEU A 496 -9.33 -22.13 -70.47
C LEU A 496 -9.43 -20.70 -69.92
N MET A 497 -8.85 -19.74 -70.61
CA MET A 497 -9.03 -18.31 -70.34
C MET A 497 -10.19 -17.79 -71.17
N LEU A 498 -11.09 -17.00 -70.57
CA LEU A 498 -12.29 -16.48 -71.19
C LEU A 498 -12.42 -14.99 -70.91
N ASP A 499 -12.76 -14.21 -71.92
CA ASP A 499 -13.09 -12.79 -71.80
C ASP A 499 -14.39 -12.51 -72.56
N LEU A 500 -15.27 -11.70 -71.96
CA LEU A 500 -16.55 -11.33 -72.57
C LEU A 500 -16.37 -10.22 -73.60
N ASP A 501 -16.68 -10.55 -74.85
CA ASP A 501 -16.47 -9.68 -75.99
C ASP A 501 -17.29 -8.39 -75.85
N ARG A 502 -16.61 -7.23 -75.95
CA ARG A 502 -17.21 -5.89 -75.89
C ARG A 502 -18.03 -5.64 -74.61
N PHE A 503 -17.69 -6.27 -73.48
CA PHE A 503 -18.37 -6.04 -72.20
C PHE A 503 -18.36 -4.57 -71.78
N LYS A 504 -17.30 -3.82 -72.09
CA LYS A 504 -17.23 -2.39 -71.83
C LYS A 504 -18.36 -1.61 -72.51
N LEU A 505 -18.71 -1.96 -73.75
CA LEU A 505 -19.81 -1.32 -74.47
C LEU A 505 -21.16 -1.55 -73.77
N VAL A 506 -21.35 -2.72 -73.15
CA VAL A 506 -22.54 -3.02 -72.34
C VAL A 506 -22.60 -2.10 -71.13
N ASN A 507 -21.49 -1.94 -70.40
CA ASN A 507 -21.42 -1.01 -69.27
C ASN A 507 -21.67 0.43 -69.69
N ASP A 508 -21.05 0.88 -70.78
CA ASP A 508 -21.14 2.26 -71.25
C ASP A 508 -22.54 2.58 -71.80
N THR A 509 -23.24 1.60 -72.39
CA THR A 509 -24.56 1.80 -73.02
C THR A 509 -25.73 1.54 -72.07
N LEU A 510 -25.64 0.50 -71.23
CA LEU A 510 -26.75 0.01 -70.39
C LEU A 510 -26.51 0.23 -68.88
N GLY A 511 -25.32 0.70 -68.51
CA GLY A 511 -24.92 0.99 -67.12
C GLY A 511 -24.30 -0.20 -66.40
N HIS A 512 -23.50 0.11 -65.38
CA HIS A 512 -22.76 -0.89 -64.58
C HIS A 512 -23.66 -1.93 -63.91
N SER A 513 -24.87 -1.57 -63.47
CA SER A 513 -25.79 -2.54 -62.86
C SER A 513 -26.27 -3.62 -63.83
N VAL A 514 -26.40 -3.30 -65.13
CA VAL A 514 -26.70 -4.28 -66.17
C VAL A 514 -25.47 -5.14 -66.46
N GLY A 515 -24.28 -4.54 -66.50
CA GLY A 515 -23.03 -5.27 -66.62
C GLY A 515 -22.79 -6.26 -65.48
N ASP A 516 -23.05 -5.86 -64.25
CA ASP A 516 -22.97 -6.73 -63.07
C ASP A 516 -23.91 -7.93 -63.23
N ARG A 517 -25.14 -7.70 -63.71
CA ARG A 517 -26.09 -8.78 -63.95
C ARG A 517 -25.69 -9.70 -65.10
N VAL A 518 -25.01 -9.17 -66.12
CA VAL A 518 -24.40 -9.98 -67.18
C VAL A 518 -23.33 -10.88 -66.59
N LEU A 519 -22.45 -10.36 -65.74
CA LEU A 519 -21.38 -11.15 -65.10
C LEU A 519 -21.95 -12.25 -64.19
N GLU A 520 -22.96 -11.95 -63.37
CA GLU A 520 -23.65 -12.93 -62.54
C GLU A 520 -24.28 -14.05 -63.38
N MET A 521 -24.94 -13.72 -64.48
CA MET A 521 -25.60 -14.73 -65.33
C MET A 521 -24.59 -15.54 -66.15
N THR A 522 -23.49 -14.92 -66.61
CA THR A 522 -22.36 -15.63 -67.20
C THR A 522 -21.78 -16.63 -66.21
N ALA A 523 -21.52 -16.21 -64.96
CA ALA A 523 -21.02 -17.09 -63.91
C ALA A 523 -21.95 -18.27 -63.65
N TYR A 524 -23.27 -18.02 -63.60
CA TYR A 524 -24.29 -19.05 -63.46
C TYR A 524 -24.26 -20.05 -64.62
N ARG A 525 -24.22 -19.55 -65.86
CA ARG A 525 -24.16 -20.39 -67.06
C ARG A 525 -22.91 -21.26 -67.10
N LEU A 526 -21.73 -20.68 -66.86
CA LEU A 526 -20.48 -21.44 -66.81
C LEU A 526 -20.55 -22.55 -65.75
N ARG A 527 -21.03 -22.24 -64.54
CA ARG A 527 -21.19 -23.23 -63.46
C ARG A 527 -22.18 -24.35 -63.82
N SER A 528 -23.21 -24.04 -64.61
CA SER A 528 -24.24 -25.02 -65.02
C SER A 528 -23.79 -25.99 -66.11
N VAL A 529 -22.84 -25.57 -66.97
CA VAL A 529 -22.35 -26.38 -68.10
C VAL A 529 -21.13 -27.22 -67.69
N LEU A 530 -20.39 -26.78 -66.66
CA LEU A 530 -19.21 -27.46 -66.13
C LEU A 530 -19.58 -28.51 -65.09
N ARG A 531 -18.70 -29.51 -64.90
CA ARG A 531 -18.88 -30.54 -63.88
C ARG A 531 -18.47 -30.02 -62.50
N ALA A 532 -18.94 -30.69 -61.45
CA ALA A 532 -18.54 -30.36 -60.07
C ALA A 532 -17.03 -30.48 -59.81
N SER A 533 -16.32 -31.32 -60.59
CA SER A 533 -14.86 -31.43 -60.55
C SER A 533 -14.14 -30.24 -61.17
N ASP A 534 -14.79 -29.54 -62.10
CA ASP A 534 -14.19 -28.44 -62.85
C ASP A 534 -14.24 -27.17 -61.99
N THR A 535 -13.23 -26.32 -62.12
CA THR A 535 -13.21 -25.05 -61.38
C THR A 535 -13.38 -23.90 -62.36
N VAL A 536 -14.43 -23.11 -62.20
CA VAL A 536 -14.59 -21.81 -62.86
C VAL A 536 -14.30 -20.71 -61.85
N ALA A 537 -13.51 -19.72 -62.25
CA ALA A 537 -13.10 -18.59 -61.42
C ALA A 537 -13.25 -17.28 -62.20
N ARG A 538 -13.44 -16.17 -61.48
CA ARG A 538 -13.40 -14.82 -62.06
C ARG A 538 -12.12 -14.12 -61.61
N LEU A 539 -11.35 -13.62 -62.57
CA LEU A 539 -10.06 -12.98 -62.31
C LEU A 539 -10.18 -11.47 -62.05
N GLY A 540 -11.27 -10.87 -62.53
CA GLY A 540 -11.58 -9.45 -62.40
C GLY A 540 -12.24 -8.92 -63.67
N GLY A 541 -13.08 -7.89 -63.57
CA GLY A 541 -13.78 -7.33 -64.73
C GLY A 541 -14.66 -8.37 -65.45
N ASP A 542 -14.38 -8.61 -66.72
CA ASP A 542 -15.01 -9.54 -67.66
C ASP A 542 -14.21 -10.83 -67.89
N GLU A 543 -13.12 -11.04 -67.15
CA GLU A 543 -12.22 -12.18 -67.31
C GLU A 543 -12.60 -13.35 -66.40
N PHE A 544 -12.84 -14.50 -67.02
CA PHE A 544 -13.09 -15.78 -66.35
C PHE A 544 -12.01 -16.78 -66.73
N ILE A 545 -11.76 -17.74 -65.85
CA ILE A 545 -10.81 -18.81 -66.10
C ILE A 545 -11.37 -20.13 -65.61
N ILE A 546 -11.14 -21.20 -66.38
CA ILE A 546 -11.65 -22.54 -66.10
C ILE A 546 -10.48 -23.52 -66.03
N LEU A 547 -10.48 -24.34 -65.00
CA LEU A 547 -9.58 -25.48 -64.82
C LEU A 547 -10.39 -26.78 -65.02
N LEU A 548 -9.94 -27.59 -65.97
CA LEU A 548 -10.39 -28.96 -66.15
C LEU A 548 -9.30 -29.88 -65.57
N PRO A 549 -9.43 -30.33 -64.31
CA PRO A 549 -8.33 -30.98 -63.60
C PRO A 549 -8.00 -32.37 -64.16
N SER A 550 -8.87 -33.02 -64.92
CA SER A 550 -8.54 -34.29 -65.57
C SER A 550 -9.22 -34.35 -66.94
N ILE A 551 -8.41 -34.46 -67.98
CA ILE A 551 -8.91 -34.58 -69.36
C ILE A 551 -8.60 -35.97 -69.92
N LEU A 552 -9.56 -36.54 -70.67
CA LEU A 552 -9.41 -37.86 -71.30
C LEU A 552 -8.65 -37.77 -72.62
N ASN A 553 -8.93 -36.73 -73.40
CA ASN A 553 -8.30 -36.43 -74.69
C ASN A 553 -8.52 -34.94 -75.04
N VAL A 554 -7.82 -34.48 -76.07
CA VAL A 554 -7.92 -33.09 -76.55
C VAL A 554 -9.30 -32.77 -77.12
N ASP A 555 -9.98 -33.74 -77.74
CA ASP A 555 -11.31 -33.54 -78.32
C ASP A 555 -12.36 -33.21 -77.23
N HIS A 556 -12.26 -33.83 -76.05
CA HIS A 556 -13.11 -33.51 -74.91
C HIS A 556 -12.93 -32.06 -74.45
N VAL A 557 -11.69 -31.53 -74.49
CA VAL A 557 -11.42 -30.13 -74.15
C VAL A 557 -12.04 -29.19 -75.18
N LYS A 558 -11.96 -29.55 -76.47
CA LYS A 558 -12.60 -28.80 -77.56
C LYS A 558 -14.12 -28.76 -77.40
N ASP A 559 -14.73 -29.89 -77.05
CA ASP A 559 -16.16 -29.97 -76.77
C ASP A 559 -16.57 -29.06 -75.60
N VAL A 560 -15.79 -29.04 -74.52
CA VAL A 560 -16.05 -28.16 -73.37
C VAL A 560 -15.86 -26.69 -73.75
N ALA A 561 -14.79 -26.35 -74.48
CA ALA A 561 -14.54 -24.98 -74.93
C ALA A 561 -15.66 -24.46 -75.84
N GLN A 562 -16.14 -25.28 -76.79
CA GLN A 562 -17.26 -24.92 -77.65
C GLN A 562 -18.56 -24.74 -76.85
N LYS A 563 -18.86 -25.67 -75.92
CA LYS A 563 -20.03 -25.56 -75.04
C LYS A 563 -20.02 -24.28 -74.20
N VAL A 564 -18.85 -23.88 -73.72
CA VAL A 564 -18.67 -22.63 -72.97
C VAL A 564 -18.99 -21.42 -73.85
N VAL A 565 -18.44 -21.35 -75.07
CA VAL A 565 -18.72 -20.28 -76.03
C VAL A 565 -20.21 -20.20 -76.37
N ASP A 566 -20.82 -21.34 -76.72
CA ASP A 566 -22.24 -21.43 -77.10
C ASP A 566 -23.16 -20.98 -75.95
N SER A 567 -22.87 -21.44 -74.72
CA SER A 567 -23.65 -21.10 -73.52
C SER A 567 -23.61 -19.61 -73.21
N VAL A 568 -22.43 -18.98 -73.29
CA VAL A 568 -22.32 -17.53 -73.06
C VAL A 568 -23.07 -16.75 -74.14
N GLY A 569 -23.01 -17.20 -75.40
CA GLY A 569 -23.67 -16.56 -76.56
C GLY A 569 -25.20 -16.55 -76.56
N GLU A 570 -25.86 -17.33 -75.69
CA GLU A 570 -27.32 -17.34 -75.58
C GLU A 570 -27.87 -15.97 -75.11
N PRO A 571 -28.98 -15.45 -75.65
CA PRO A 571 -29.55 -14.17 -75.21
C PRO A 571 -29.92 -14.16 -73.71
N LEU A 572 -29.50 -13.12 -73.00
CA LEU A 572 -29.79 -12.88 -71.58
C LEU A 572 -31.02 -11.98 -71.46
N MET A 573 -31.97 -12.34 -70.59
CA MET A 573 -33.09 -11.48 -70.23
C MET A 573 -32.77 -10.71 -68.96
N ILE A 574 -32.48 -9.41 -69.10
CA ILE A 574 -32.13 -8.52 -67.99
C ILE A 574 -33.10 -7.34 -68.01
N SER A 575 -33.87 -7.17 -66.93
CA SER A 575 -34.85 -6.07 -66.79
C SER A 575 -35.83 -5.93 -67.97
N GLY A 576 -36.21 -7.05 -68.61
CA GLY A 576 -37.14 -7.07 -69.75
C GLY A 576 -36.49 -6.78 -71.11
N GLN A 577 -35.17 -6.61 -71.18
CA GLN A 577 -34.42 -6.43 -72.43
C GLN A 577 -33.58 -7.67 -72.74
N HIS A 578 -33.45 -7.99 -74.03
CA HIS A 578 -32.53 -9.01 -74.51
C HIS A 578 -31.14 -8.41 -74.67
N VAL A 579 -30.20 -8.87 -73.85
CA VAL A 579 -28.78 -8.54 -73.95
C VAL A 579 -28.05 -9.77 -74.49
N GLN A 580 -27.30 -9.62 -75.57
CA GLN A 580 -26.50 -10.70 -76.13
C GLN A 580 -25.02 -10.33 -76.02
N ILE A 581 -24.25 -11.20 -75.39
CA ILE A 581 -22.81 -11.07 -75.22
C ILE A 581 -22.15 -12.36 -75.65
N TYR A 582 -20.94 -12.26 -76.18
CA TYR A 582 -20.17 -13.40 -76.66
C TYR A 582 -18.89 -13.55 -75.84
N ALA A 583 -18.20 -14.66 -76.01
CA ALA A 583 -16.94 -14.92 -75.33
C ALA A 583 -15.86 -15.32 -76.32
N SER A 584 -14.66 -14.80 -76.10
CA SER A 584 -13.43 -15.28 -76.71
C SER A 584 -12.70 -16.18 -75.71
N VAL A 585 -12.30 -17.38 -76.13
CA VAL A 585 -11.74 -18.40 -75.23
C VAL A 585 -10.38 -18.90 -75.72
N GLY A 586 -9.35 -18.83 -74.88
CA GLY A 586 -8.04 -19.41 -75.14
C GLY A 586 -7.80 -20.66 -74.31
N VAL A 587 -7.21 -21.70 -74.90
CA VAL A 587 -7.04 -22.99 -74.23
C VAL A 587 -5.58 -23.41 -74.21
N SER A 588 -5.10 -23.84 -73.05
CA SER A 588 -3.78 -24.46 -72.85
C SER A 588 -3.89 -25.83 -72.18
N LEU A 589 -2.91 -26.71 -72.47
CA LEU A 589 -2.87 -28.09 -72.00
C LEU A 589 -1.58 -28.34 -71.21
N TYR A 590 -1.69 -28.91 -70.02
CA TYR A 590 -0.54 -29.46 -69.30
C TYR A 590 -0.39 -30.96 -69.61
N PRO A 591 0.84 -31.47 -69.77
CA PRO A 591 2.12 -30.75 -69.69
C PRO A 591 2.59 -30.13 -71.03
N ARG A 592 1.79 -30.18 -72.10
CA ARG A 592 2.22 -29.86 -73.48
C ARG A 592 2.59 -28.39 -73.71
N ASP A 593 1.77 -27.48 -73.19
CA ASP A 593 1.85 -26.04 -73.45
C ASP A 593 2.56 -25.30 -72.29
N GLY A 594 2.87 -26.00 -71.19
CA GLY A 594 3.58 -25.46 -70.03
C GLY A 594 3.64 -26.44 -68.85
N SER A 595 4.62 -26.26 -67.96
CA SER A 595 4.82 -27.09 -66.77
C SER A 595 4.51 -26.38 -65.44
N THR A 596 4.25 -25.07 -65.45
CA THR A 596 3.87 -24.30 -64.27
C THR A 596 2.53 -23.59 -64.48
N ALA A 597 1.86 -23.25 -63.36
CA ALA A 597 0.59 -22.56 -63.38
C ALA A 597 0.67 -21.22 -64.16
N GLU A 598 1.74 -20.47 -63.96
CA GLU A 598 1.94 -19.15 -64.58
C GLU A 598 2.10 -19.27 -66.09
N VAL A 599 2.84 -20.28 -66.57
CA VAL A 599 3.02 -20.52 -68.01
C VAL A 599 1.69 -20.93 -68.65
N LEU A 600 0.96 -21.88 -68.05
CA LEU A 600 -0.32 -22.36 -68.59
C LEU A 600 -1.37 -21.25 -68.69
N VAL A 601 -1.47 -20.40 -67.66
CA VAL A 601 -2.37 -19.24 -67.67
C VAL A 601 -1.93 -18.23 -68.73
N GLY A 602 -0.64 -17.94 -68.83
CA GLY A 602 -0.09 -16.98 -69.80
C GLY A 602 -0.28 -17.40 -71.26
N VAL A 603 -0.08 -18.68 -71.60
CA VAL A 603 -0.29 -19.16 -72.97
C VAL A 603 -1.77 -19.34 -73.32
N ALA A 604 -2.63 -19.61 -72.33
CA ALA A 604 -4.09 -19.57 -72.53
C ALA A 604 -4.56 -18.14 -72.82
N ASP A 605 -4.02 -17.13 -72.15
CA ASP A 605 -4.30 -15.73 -72.43
C ASP A 605 -3.85 -15.30 -73.85
N GLU A 606 -2.65 -15.72 -74.29
CA GLU A 606 -2.21 -15.47 -75.67
C GLU A 606 -3.16 -16.11 -76.71
N ALA A 607 -3.64 -17.32 -76.44
CA ALA A 607 -4.60 -17.99 -77.30
C ALA A 607 -5.95 -17.27 -77.35
N MET A 608 -6.44 -16.79 -76.21
CA MET A 608 -7.68 -16.02 -76.11
C MET A 608 -7.58 -14.71 -76.89
N TYR A 609 -6.45 -14.02 -76.80
CA TYR A 609 -6.21 -12.79 -77.54
C TYR A 609 -6.28 -13.00 -79.06
N LYS A 610 -5.82 -14.15 -79.56
CA LYS A 610 -5.97 -14.47 -80.99
C LYS A 610 -7.41 -14.83 -81.37
N SER A 611 -8.20 -15.42 -80.47
CA SER A 611 -9.64 -15.60 -80.69
C SER A 611 -10.33 -14.25 -80.90
N LYS A 612 -9.99 -13.23 -80.11
CA LYS A 612 -10.47 -11.86 -80.31
C LYS A 612 -10.07 -11.29 -81.68
N GLN A 613 -8.85 -11.56 -82.16
CA GLN A 613 -8.43 -11.11 -83.48
C GLN A 613 -9.07 -11.87 -84.66
N SER A 614 -9.62 -13.06 -84.40
CA SER A 614 -10.13 -13.97 -85.43
C SER A 614 -11.64 -13.83 -85.67
N GLY A 615 -12.28 -12.77 -85.14
CA GLY A 615 -13.70 -12.48 -85.30
C GLY A 615 -14.55 -12.68 -84.05
N CYS A 616 -13.93 -13.02 -82.90
CA CYS A 616 -14.57 -13.13 -81.59
C CYS A 616 -15.61 -14.28 -81.54
N ASN A 617 -16.29 -14.48 -80.41
CA ASN A 617 -17.26 -15.58 -80.24
C ASN A 617 -16.72 -16.97 -80.67
N CYS A 618 -15.50 -17.30 -80.29
CA CYS A 618 -14.85 -18.56 -80.65
C CYS A 618 -13.78 -18.95 -79.63
N TYR A 619 -13.25 -20.16 -79.76
CA TYR A 619 -12.11 -20.61 -78.98
C TYR A 619 -10.87 -20.83 -79.85
N THR A 620 -9.68 -20.78 -79.24
CA THR A 620 -8.41 -21.10 -79.89
C THR A 620 -7.55 -21.94 -78.97
N MET A 621 -7.06 -23.08 -79.48
CA MET A 621 -6.08 -23.91 -78.78
C MET A 621 -4.68 -23.34 -78.99
N TYR A 622 -3.89 -23.15 -77.93
CA TYR A 622 -2.51 -22.67 -78.05
C TYR A 622 -1.65 -23.56 -78.95
N SER A 623 -1.81 -24.89 -78.84
CA SER A 623 -1.12 -25.87 -79.68
C SER A 623 -1.41 -25.75 -81.19
N GLU A 624 -2.52 -25.10 -81.60
CA GLU A 624 -2.83 -24.85 -83.01
C GLU A 624 -2.14 -23.57 -83.53
N MET A 625 -1.74 -22.65 -82.63
CA MET A 625 -1.01 -21.43 -82.98
C MET A 625 0.48 -21.69 -83.20
N THR A 626 1.05 -22.65 -82.46
CA THR A 626 2.48 -22.98 -82.51
C THR A 626 2.84 -23.90 -83.66
N LYS A 627 1.88 -24.64 -84.25
CA LYS A 627 2.08 -25.43 -85.48
C LYS A 627 2.49 -24.58 -86.69
N ASP A 628 2.14 -23.30 -86.72
CA ASP A 628 2.50 -22.35 -87.79
C ASP A 628 3.75 -21.50 -87.50
N LYS A 629 4.36 -21.61 -86.32
CA LYS A 629 5.55 -20.84 -85.93
C LYS A 629 6.72 -21.78 -85.60
N LYS A 630 7.82 -21.70 -86.38
CA LYS A 630 9.12 -22.25 -85.96
C LYS A 630 9.48 -21.72 -84.56
N PRO A 631 10.04 -22.54 -83.67
CA PRO A 631 10.17 -22.21 -82.25
C PRO A 631 11.18 -21.08 -82.05
N LYS A 632 10.74 -19.97 -81.46
CA LYS A 632 11.60 -19.07 -80.69
C LYS A 632 11.24 -19.31 -79.22
N LEU A 633 12.02 -20.15 -78.55
CA LEU A 633 12.10 -20.10 -77.09
C LEU A 633 12.89 -18.85 -76.69
N ASP A 634 12.57 -18.33 -75.51
CA ASP A 634 13.16 -17.18 -74.81
C ASP A 634 12.48 -15.83 -75.09
N ASP A 635 11.32 -15.59 -74.47
CA ASP A 635 10.92 -14.23 -74.01
C ASP A 635 9.72 -14.19 -73.03
N VAL A 636 9.09 -15.32 -72.68
CA VAL A 636 7.89 -15.30 -71.80
C VAL A 636 8.24 -15.21 -70.29
N ALA A 637 9.49 -15.48 -69.89
CA ALA A 637 9.88 -15.59 -68.48
C ALA A 637 10.13 -14.26 -67.73
N LYS A 638 9.77 -13.09 -68.28
CA LYS A 638 10.04 -11.77 -67.64
C LYS A 638 8.82 -10.95 -67.22
N ARG A 639 7.60 -11.43 -67.38
CA ARG A 639 6.40 -10.70 -66.91
C ARG A 639 5.92 -11.30 -65.60
N GLY A 640 6.38 -10.71 -64.49
CA GLY A 640 5.98 -11.08 -63.15
C GLY A 640 4.48 -10.84 -62.92
N PHE A 641 3.84 -11.75 -62.21
CA PHE A 641 2.39 -11.84 -62.01
C PHE A 641 1.82 -10.81 -61.02
N ASP A 642 2.63 -9.86 -60.51
CA ASP A 642 2.27 -8.95 -59.41
C ASP A 642 2.41 -7.45 -59.72
N GLY A 643 2.57 -7.05 -60.98
CA GLY A 643 2.56 -5.63 -61.32
C GLY A 643 2.44 -5.40 -62.81
N ASP A 644 1.24 -5.02 -63.25
CA ASP A 644 1.01 -4.20 -64.46
C ASP A 644 -0.51 -4.05 -64.67
N VAL A 645 -1.20 -3.27 -63.83
CA VAL A 645 -2.56 -2.80 -64.16
C VAL A 645 -2.51 -1.75 -65.30
N GLU A 646 -1.35 -1.12 -65.52
CA GLU A 646 -1.20 -0.06 -66.53
C GLU A 646 -0.98 -0.57 -67.97
N ASN A 647 -0.35 -1.74 -68.18
CA ASN A 647 -0.09 -2.25 -69.54
C ASN A 647 -1.22 -3.09 -70.15
N PHE A 648 -2.19 -3.54 -69.35
CA PHE A 648 -3.34 -4.33 -69.82
C PHE A 648 -4.39 -3.46 -70.52
N GLY A 649 -4.60 -2.21 -70.06
CA GLY A 649 -5.57 -1.29 -70.64
C GLY A 649 -5.29 -0.96 -72.11
N ASP A 650 -4.02 -0.76 -72.46
CA ASP A 650 -3.61 -0.35 -73.82
C ASP A 650 -3.76 -1.47 -74.86
N ARG A 651 -3.54 -2.74 -74.48
CA ARG A 651 -3.78 -3.89 -75.38
C ARG A 651 -5.27 -4.22 -75.53
N LYS A 652 -6.06 -3.95 -74.49
CA LYS A 652 -7.51 -4.18 -74.51
C LYS A 652 -8.23 -3.20 -75.44
N GLN A 653 -7.81 -1.93 -75.46
CA GLN A 653 -8.35 -0.94 -76.42
C GLN A 653 -8.06 -1.28 -77.89
N GLN A 654 -6.90 -1.87 -78.19
CA GLN A 654 -6.58 -2.28 -79.56
C GLN A 654 -7.37 -3.53 -80.01
N SER A 655 -7.65 -4.48 -79.11
CA SER A 655 -8.42 -5.69 -79.45
C SER A 655 -9.93 -5.49 -79.49
N GLU A 656 -10.51 -4.60 -78.66
CA GLU A 656 -11.92 -4.22 -78.74
C GLU A 656 -12.29 -3.57 -80.08
N SER A 657 -11.31 -3.04 -80.83
CA SER A 657 -11.52 -2.47 -82.17
C SER A 657 -11.52 -3.51 -83.29
N ALA A 658 -11.00 -4.71 -83.03
CA ALA A 658 -10.95 -5.84 -83.98
C ALA A 658 -12.16 -6.77 -83.86
N CYS A 659 -12.79 -6.82 -82.67
CA CYS A 659 -14.18 -7.24 -82.50
C CYS A 659 -15.09 -6.11 -83.02
#